data_AF-A0A2U3LMW5-F1
#
_entry.id   AF-A0A2U3LMW5-F1
#
_cell.length_a   1.000
_cell.length_b   1.000
_cell.length_c   1.000
_cell.angle_alpha   90.00
_cell.angle_beta   90.00
_cell.angle_gamma   90.00
#
_symmetry.space_group_name_H-M   'P 1'
#
loop_
_entity.id
_entity.type
_entity.pdbx_description
1 polymer ?
#
loop_
_entity_poly.entity_id
_entity_poly.type
_entity_poly.pdbx_seq_one_letter_code
_entity_poly.pdbx_strand_id
1 'polypeptide(L)'
;MPKVSTRDKAAATKNRPQAATKGPGLSLLGEDGKPCKIRKTPTLGMARSWAYVLRNRNRWARSKSARDDLTQRARADLEVLGVTQAMLHSLSGNSVLEIQIPYTSEEEGWAERIFPWEFVLQAAFRLPSKTVPMLVVRHLKCVGAAPSAPASNADPKLLIVESMPGWLTGLYTFESLINEEKLVASSLGVAPVVLRNPTLARVAEEVKSHKPSIVHYAGIDNHQASAFLNKAQPTPETVIDGLMFSDLFGSPVAASAMEVAGAVNRAKDAPPMLVTFNCYNTAKRIAALAVAEGAAAAIGFHDQVVDEVAELLLAQFYRALKLSNGWSVFEALKSVVTSVEQERDLLTGTGIVLWSRTSLIKASKDTEARASVLRESVRLESMKPLGPETDLADALKAEVKPNEKLNYSLLHNNRNVFKTFKIVKVPVGVVRGVQVQVFLQAGGEIFPYELSQDLKEPVWDLNPLVRIGLTSQLSRTISESIKTTLSVKVTCGGCTIYHQTHRVTLLPLDQWQDDETGRGWLPSFVMPRDPAVPRIVDAAQRYLVALTDRMDAGFVGYQPVKDWPPGDGDLLSPVDTQVRALWWAMLSELPLSYINPPPTFSAKAQRVRTPSEIIAGRRGTCIDLALMMAACLEYVDIYPVLFLFSGHAYPGYCVSEDAHNRLAQLFYAPLEGDKETGDMATEQRYRAWMLGAEAYSKLFGISGCRRLDSAGDGGHDQARRVRVGSGPGAEAV
;
A
#
# COMPACT_ATOMS: atom_id res chain seq x y z
N MET A 1 12.04 -32.61 69.63
CA MET A 1 11.78 -33.11 68.27
C MET A 1 10.66 -32.29 67.65
N PRO A 2 10.91 -31.56 66.55
CA PRO A 2 10.15 -30.37 66.22
C PRO A 2 9.50 -30.33 64.82
N LYS A 3 8.47 -29.46 64.75
CA LYS A 3 8.07 -28.54 63.66
C LYS A 3 7.59 -29.07 62.31
N VAL A 4 6.28 -28.83 62.14
CA VAL A 4 5.47 -28.79 60.93
C VAL A 4 6.03 -27.79 59.89
N SER A 5 6.11 -28.22 58.63
CA SER A 5 6.34 -27.40 57.45
C SER A 5 5.38 -27.83 56.35
N THR A 6 4.41 -26.98 56.03
CA THR A 6 3.55 -27.11 54.85
C THR A 6 4.03 -26.12 53.80
N ARG A 7 4.40 -26.67 52.63
CA ARG A 7 4.64 -25.94 51.39
C ARG A 7 3.32 -25.66 50.67
N ASP A 8 3.39 -24.67 49.79
CA ASP A 8 2.47 -24.34 48.70
C ASP A 8 1.28 -23.42 49.01
N LYS A 9 1.57 -22.10 48.93
CA LYS A 9 0.63 -21.11 48.41
C LYS A 9 1.31 -20.26 47.35
N ALA A 10 0.75 -20.31 46.15
CA ALA A 10 1.07 -19.47 45.00
C ALA A 10 0.92 -17.98 45.38
N ALA A 11 2.00 -17.21 45.23
CA ALA A 11 1.99 -15.77 45.35
C ALA A 11 1.70 -15.16 43.97
N ALA A 12 0.51 -14.57 43.85
CA ALA A 12 0.14 -13.67 42.77
C ALA A 12 1.16 -12.52 42.68
N THR A 13 1.96 -12.52 41.61
CA THR A 13 2.87 -11.43 41.31
C THR A 13 2.05 -10.29 40.70
N LYS A 14 1.72 -9.30 41.54
CA LYS A 14 1.16 -8.03 41.09
C LYS A 14 2.10 -7.41 40.05
N ASN A 15 1.59 -7.21 38.83
CA ASN A 15 2.18 -6.34 37.82
C ASN A 15 2.46 -4.96 38.44
N ARG A 16 3.73 -4.70 38.77
CA ARG A 16 4.22 -3.34 39.00
C ARG A 16 4.27 -2.64 37.65
N PRO A 17 3.73 -1.43 37.50
CA PRO A 17 3.97 -0.64 36.30
C PRO A 17 5.49 -0.44 36.18
N GLN A 18 6.05 -0.85 35.03
CA GLN A 18 7.42 -0.50 34.68
C GLN A 18 7.55 1.01 34.78
N ALA A 19 8.46 1.45 35.64
CA ALA A 19 8.79 2.85 35.79
C ALA A 19 9.22 3.40 34.43
N ALA A 20 8.61 4.52 34.03
CA ALA A 20 8.98 5.26 32.83
C ALA A 20 10.48 5.58 32.89
N THR A 21 11.27 4.85 32.09
CA THR A 21 12.67 5.14 31.85
C THR A 21 12.75 6.55 31.26
N LYS A 22 13.38 7.49 31.98
CA LYS A 22 13.78 8.80 31.44
C LYS A 22 14.79 8.55 30.31
N GLY A 23 14.29 8.29 29.11
CA GLY A 23 15.10 8.17 27.91
C GLY A 23 15.76 9.50 27.56
N PRO A 24 16.89 9.49 26.83
CA PRO A 24 17.51 10.71 26.31
C PRO A 24 16.48 11.47 25.46
N GLY A 25 16.25 12.74 25.80
CA GLY A 25 15.08 13.48 25.30
C GLY A 25 15.10 13.73 23.79
N LEU A 26 14.08 13.23 23.09
CA LEU A 26 13.74 13.63 21.73
C LEU A 26 13.55 15.15 21.63
N SER A 27 13.96 15.76 20.52
CA SER A 27 13.79 17.20 20.29
C SER A 27 13.39 17.50 18.86
N LEU A 28 12.43 18.39 18.66
CA LEU A 28 12.06 18.95 17.36
C LEU A 28 12.76 20.29 17.18
N LEU A 29 13.38 20.53 16.04
CA LEU A 29 13.98 21.81 15.68
C LEU A 29 13.26 22.38 14.47
N GLY A 30 12.87 23.66 14.56
CA GLY A 30 12.54 24.47 13.39
C GLY A 30 13.78 25.13 12.81
N GLU A 31 13.60 25.94 11.77
CA GLU A 31 14.68 26.68 11.08
C GLU A 31 15.36 27.72 11.98
N ASP A 32 14.72 28.12 13.09
CA ASP A 32 15.31 28.97 14.13
C ASP A 32 16.37 28.24 15.00
N GLY A 33 16.50 26.93 14.83
CA GLY A 33 17.45 26.07 15.54
C GLY A 33 17.14 25.87 17.02
N LYS A 34 15.99 26.35 17.53
CA LYS A 34 15.62 26.20 18.93
C LYS A 34 14.98 24.84 19.19
N PRO A 35 15.57 23.99 20.07
CA PRO A 35 15.04 22.67 20.32
C PRO A 35 13.75 22.71 21.17
N CYS A 36 12.68 22.20 20.60
CA CYS A 36 11.40 21.91 21.26
C CYS A 36 11.44 20.48 21.81
N LYS A 37 11.61 20.31 23.13
CA LYS A 37 11.72 18.98 23.74
C LYS A 37 10.40 18.20 23.68
N ILE A 38 10.45 16.98 23.17
CA ILE A 38 9.34 16.02 23.27
C ILE A 38 9.47 15.30 24.61
N ARG A 39 8.41 15.33 25.42
CA ARG A 39 8.46 14.92 26.84
C ARG A 39 8.39 13.40 27.03
N LYS A 40 7.80 12.69 26.08
CA LYS A 40 7.67 11.23 26.10
C LYS A 40 8.06 10.63 24.76
N THR A 41 8.47 9.37 24.78
CA THR A 41 8.78 8.61 23.58
C THR A 41 7.55 7.85 23.10
N PRO A 42 7.39 7.64 21.77
CA PRO A 42 6.33 6.78 21.25
C PRO A 42 6.47 5.37 21.81
N THR A 43 5.35 4.74 22.14
CA THR A 43 5.34 3.32 22.46
C THR A 43 5.52 2.51 21.18
N LEU A 44 6.06 1.28 21.29
CA LEU A 44 6.23 0.41 20.14
C LEU A 44 4.89 0.11 19.44
N GLY A 45 3.79 -0.06 20.21
CA GLY A 45 2.45 -0.24 19.67
C GLY A 45 1.96 0.96 18.87
N MET A 46 2.19 2.19 19.36
CA MET A 46 1.85 3.41 18.64
C MET A 46 2.65 3.54 17.33
N ALA A 47 3.97 3.30 17.39
CA ALA A 47 4.84 3.36 16.22
C ALA A 47 4.42 2.35 15.14
N ARG A 48 4.16 1.09 15.52
CA ARG A 48 3.66 0.05 14.61
C ARG A 48 2.31 0.40 14.01
N SER A 49 1.39 0.94 14.82
CA SER A 49 0.07 1.36 14.36
C SER A 49 0.15 2.44 13.28
N TRP A 50 1.00 3.44 13.44
CA TRP A 50 1.21 4.48 12.43
C TRP A 50 1.96 3.98 11.19
N ALA A 51 2.94 3.08 11.35
CA ALA A 51 3.60 2.43 10.23
C ALA A 51 2.59 1.65 9.37
N TYR A 52 1.64 0.94 9.99
CA TYR A 52 0.54 0.26 9.30
C TYR A 52 -0.35 1.22 8.51
N VAL A 53 -0.72 2.37 9.10
CA VAL A 53 -1.52 3.39 8.41
C VAL A 53 -0.80 3.90 7.17
N LEU A 54 0.49 4.19 7.29
CA LEU A 54 1.33 4.65 6.18
C LEU A 54 1.43 3.59 5.08
N ARG A 55 1.65 2.32 5.44
CA ARG A 55 1.70 1.18 4.52
C ARG A 55 0.41 1.02 3.71
N ASN A 56 -0.75 1.30 4.31
CA ASN A 56 -2.06 1.14 3.68
C ASN A 56 -2.62 2.45 3.08
N ARG A 57 -1.74 3.32 2.56
CA ARG A 57 -2.11 4.64 2.02
C ARG A 57 -3.21 4.62 0.96
N ASN A 58 -3.26 3.60 0.11
CA ASN A 58 -4.25 3.50 -0.96
C ASN A 58 -5.69 3.50 -0.43
N ARG A 59 -5.89 3.10 0.83
CA ARG A 59 -7.20 3.07 1.48
C ARG A 59 -7.70 4.48 1.81
N TRP A 60 -6.83 5.38 2.28
CA TRP A 60 -7.25 6.69 2.79
C TRP A 60 -6.82 7.88 1.92
N ALA A 61 -5.81 7.75 1.07
CA ALA A 61 -5.20 8.89 0.35
C ALA A 61 -6.20 9.69 -0.51
N ARG A 62 -7.20 9.01 -1.10
CA ARG A 62 -8.21 9.62 -1.96
C ARG A 62 -9.46 10.11 -1.21
N SER A 63 -9.64 9.71 0.05
CA SER A 63 -10.80 10.12 0.86
C SER A 63 -10.46 11.37 1.65
N LYS A 64 -11.25 12.45 1.48
CA LYS A 64 -11.09 13.67 2.27
C LYS A 64 -11.39 13.41 3.75
N SER A 65 -12.53 12.76 4.05
CA SER A 65 -12.92 12.42 5.41
C SER A 65 -11.88 11.54 6.11
N ALA A 66 -11.35 10.51 5.46
CA ALA A 66 -10.33 9.67 6.08
C ALA A 66 -9.02 10.44 6.38
N ARG A 67 -8.65 11.40 5.51
CA ARG A 67 -7.50 12.29 5.75
C ARG A 67 -7.72 13.25 6.92
N ASP A 68 -8.95 13.73 7.10
CA ASP A 68 -9.32 14.60 8.21
C ASP A 68 -9.30 13.82 9.55
N ASP A 69 -9.79 12.58 9.57
CA ASP A 69 -9.73 11.70 10.74
C ASP A 69 -8.28 11.38 11.14
N LEU A 70 -7.43 11.07 10.15
CA LEU A 70 -6.00 10.85 10.40
C LEU A 70 -5.30 12.12 10.92
N THR A 71 -5.73 13.30 10.48
CA THR A 71 -5.21 14.58 10.98
C THR A 71 -5.56 14.77 12.47
N GLN A 72 -6.80 14.47 12.85
CA GLN A 72 -7.24 14.55 14.26
C GLN A 72 -6.49 13.53 15.12
N ARG A 73 -6.36 12.29 14.64
CA ARG A 73 -5.60 11.24 15.31
C ARG A 73 -4.12 11.61 15.50
N ALA A 74 -3.48 12.15 14.46
CA ALA A 74 -2.08 12.59 14.53
C ALA A 74 -1.87 13.66 15.60
N ARG A 75 -2.79 14.63 15.70
CA ARG A 75 -2.77 15.67 16.74
C ARG A 75 -2.92 15.08 18.15
N ALA A 76 -3.85 14.16 18.34
CA ALA A 76 -4.07 13.52 19.63
C ALA A 76 -2.85 12.69 20.08
N ASP A 77 -2.30 11.87 19.18
CA ASP A 77 -1.13 11.04 19.50
C ASP A 77 0.12 11.89 19.76
N LEU A 78 0.34 12.98 19.01
CA LEU A 78 1.43 13.93 19.26
C LEU A 78 1.28 14.63 20.62
N GLU A 79 0.06 14.96 21.03
CA GLU A 79 -0.22 15.54 22.35
C GLU A 79 0.12 14.57 23.49
N VAL A 80 -0.14 13.27 23.31
CA VAL A 80 0.28 12.22 24.25
C VAL A 80 1.81 12.21 24.43
N LEU A 81 2.57 12.45 23.34
CA LEU A 81 4.04 12.57 23.37
C LEU A 81 4.54 13.88 23.99
N GLY A 82 3.63 14.82 24.25
CA GLY A 82 3.91 16.13 24.81
C GLY A 82 4.23 17.20 23.76
N VAL A 83 3.89 16.97 22.49
CA VAL A 83 3.92 17.98 21.43
C VAL A 83 2.56 18.68 21.43
N THR A 84 2.46 19.81 22.13
CA THR A 84 1.18 20.52 22.31
C THR A 84 0.78 21.29 21.05
N GLN A 85 -0.50 21.67 20.96
CA GLN A 85 -0.98 22.54 19.89
C GLN A 85 -0.23 23.88 19.82
N ALA A 86 0.19 24.44 20.95
CA ALA A 86 1.01 25.64 20.98
C ALA A 86 2.41 25.42 20.36
N MET A 87 3.03 24.25 20.60
CA MET A 87 4.31 23.88 19.98
C MET A 87 4.15 23.68 18.47
N LEU A 88 3.09 23.00 18.04
CA LEU A 88 2.75 22.88 16.62
C LEU A 88 2.55 24.28 16.00
N HIS A 89 1.78 25.16 16.65
CA HIS A 89 1.58 26.52 16.16
C HIS A 89 2.90 27.30 16.03
N SER A 90 3.82 27.20 17.01
CA SER A 90 5.14 27.85 16.90
C SER A 90 6.02 27.27 15.78
N LEU A 91 5.88 25.99 15.47
CA LEU A 91 6.64 25.31 14.42
C LEU A 91 6.01 25.46 13.04
N SER A 92 4.76 25.91 12.96
CA SER A 92 3.97 25.99 11.74
C SER A 92 4.55 26.92 10.67
N GLY A 93 5.37 27.92 11.05
CA GLY A 93 6.03 28.83 10.11
C GLY A 93 7.21 28.24 9.36
N ASN A 94 7.74 27.09 9.80
CA ASN A 94 8.96 26.51 9.22
C ASN A 94 8.65 25.72 7.94
N SER A 95 9.56 25.78 6.98
CA SER A 95 9.55 24.93 5.78
C SER A 95 10.24 23.58 6.01
N VAL A 96 11.11 23.51 7.03
CA VAL A 96 11.84 22.30 7.43
C VAL A 96 11.70 22.08 8.94
N LEU A 97 11.45 20.84 9.33
CA LEU A 97 11.58 20.37 10.71
C LEU A 97 12.61 19.24 10.80
N GLU A 98 13.43 19.29 11.85
CA GLU A 98 14.37 18.20 12.18
C GLU A 98 13.92 17.51 13.47
N ILE A 99 13.72 16.19 13.43
CA ILE A 99 13.58 15.37 14.64
C ILE A 99 14.95 14.83 15.05
N GLN A 100 15.40 15.22 16.24
CA GLN A 100 16.64 14.73 16.83
C GLN A 100 16.36 13.49 17.67
N ILE A 101 16.96 12.39 17.25
CA ILE A 101 16.83 11.08 17.88
C ILE A 101 18.20 10.70 18.45
N PRO A 102 18.35 10.66 19.78
CA PRO A 102 19.58 10.18 20.42
C PRO A 102 19.90 8.74 20.03
N TYR A 103 21.18 8.45 19.82
CA TYR A 103 21.66 7.10 19.54
C TYR A 103 22.81 6.73 20.47
N THR A 104 22.58 5.69 21.25
CA THR A 104 23.50 5.12 22.24
C THR A 104 23.93 3.73 21.78
N SER A 105 22.96 2.84 21.54
CA SER A 105 23.15 1.52 20.95
C SER A 105 21.97 1.13 20.04
N GLU A 106 22.10 0.00 19.35
CA GLU A 106 21.04 -0.50 18.47
C GLU A 106 19.79 -0.94 19.26
N GLU A 107 19.97 -1.47 20.47
CA GLU A 107 18.89 -2.02 21.30
C GLU A 107 17.98 -0.92 21.89
N GLU A 108 18.48 0.32 21.99
CA GLU A 108 17.76 1.45 22.53
C GLU A 108 17.10 2.30 21.44
N GLY A 109 15.97 2.94 21.75
CA GLY A 109 15.37 3.94 20.85
C GLY A 109 14.64 3.38 19.62
N TRP A 110 14.21 2.12 19.66
CA TRP A 110 13.61 1.45 18.50
C TRP A 110 12.25 2.04 18.09
N ALA A 111 11.39 2.37 19.05
CA ALA A 111 10.07 2.91 18.76
C ALA A 111 10.17 4.29 18.09
N GLU A 112 11.18 5.08 18.46
CA GLU A 112 11.50 6.40 17.93
C GLU A 112 11.98 6.32 16.48
N ARG A 113 12.72 5.25 16.13
CA ARG A 113 13.15 4.99 14.75
C ARG A 113 12.03 4.41 13.87
N ILE A 114 11.12 3.61 14.42
CA ILE A 114 9.96 3.11 13.67
C ILE A 114 8.87 4.17 13.53
N PHE A 115 8.72 5.11 14.45
CA PHE A 115 7.64 6.07 14.36
C PHE A 115 7.77 6.91 13.08
N PRO A 116 6.75 6.99 12.20
CA PRO A 116 6.83 7.71 10.93
C PRO A 116 6.64 9.22 11.14
N TRP A 117 7.64 9.86 11.76
CA TRP A 117 7.63 11.29 12.11
C TRP A 117 7.25 12.19 10.93
N GLU A 118 7.76 11.88 9.74
CA GLU A 118 7.50 12.61 8.51
C GLU A 118 6.00 12.68 8.23
N PHE A 119 5.34 11.53 8.23
CA PHE A 119 3.92 11.43 7.94
C PHE A 119 3.05 12.02 9.06
N VAL A 120 3.33 11.67 10.32
CA VAL A 120 2.50 12.09 11.46
C VAL A 120 2.57 13.60 11.66
N LEU A 121 3.78 14.18 11.58
CA LEU A 121 3.93 15.64 11.69
C LEU A 121 3.25 16.33 10.51
N GLN A 122 3.51 15.91 9.27
CA GLN A 122 2.85 16.50 8.10
C GLN A 122 1.32 16.42 8.18
N ALA A 123 0.77 15.29 8.63
CA ALA A 123 -0.67 15.12 8.84
C ALA A 123 -1.20 16.10 9.88
N ALA A 124 -0.56 16.21 11.05
CA ALA A 124 -0.97 17.14 12.11
C ALA A 124 -0.91 18.62 11.70
N PHE A 125 0.06 18.98 10.85
CA PHE A 125 0.30 20.33 10.32
C PHE A 125 -0.55 20.70 9.11
N ARG A 126 -1.48 19.84 8.64
CA ARG A 126 -2.47 20.22 7.62
C ARG A 126 -3.39 21.32 8.16
N LEU A 127 -2.99 22.57 7.92
CA LEU A 127 -3.77 23.77 8.18
C LEU A 127 -4.38 24.25 6.86
N PRO A 128 -5.66 24.66 6.83
CA PRO A 128 -6.32 25.18 5.62
C PRO A 128 -5.58 26.34 4.94
N SER A 129 -4.70 27.04 5.67
CA SER A 129 -4.05 28.29 5.26
C SER A 129 -2.62 28.15 4.74
N LYS A 130 -2.02 26.94 4.69
CA LYS A 130 -0.58 26.79 4.35
C LYS A 130 -0.32 26.22 2.94
N THR A 131 0.30 27.03 2.08
CA THR A 131 0.68 26.72 0.69
C THR A 131 2.06 26.07 0.54
N VAL A 132 2.97 26.14 1.53
CA VAL A 132 4.34 25.60 1.41
C VAL A 132 4.50 24.24 2.12
N PRO A 133 4.98 23.18 1.42
CA PRO A 133 5.08 21.84 2.00
C PRO A 133 6.23 21.79 3.01
N MET A 134 6.04 21.03 4.08
CA MET A 134 7.01 20.92 5.16
C MET A 134 7.87 19.66 4.98
N LEU A 135 9.18 19.84 4.84
CA LEU A 135 10.15 18.76 4.87
C LEU A 135 10.43 18.36 6.33
N VAL A 136 10.33 17.08 6.64
CA VAL A 136 10.73 16.53 7.94
C VAL A 136 11.95 15.65 7.73
N VAL A 137 13.03 15.89 8.47
CA VAL A 137 14.28 15.11 8.41
C VAL A 137 14.64 14.55 9.78
N ARG A 138 15.37 13.43 9.80
CA ARG A 138 15.83 12.80 11.04
C ARG A 138 17.30 13.02 11.25
N HIS A 139 17.68 13.53 12.41
CA HIS A 139 19.07 13.63 12.82
C HIS A 139 19.34 12.58 13.90
N LEU A 140 20.24 11.64 13.58
CA LEU A 140 20.69 10.62 14.50
C LEU A 140 21.85 11.16 15.34
N LYS A 141 21.57 11.50 16.59
CA LYS A 141 22.54 12.10 17.50
C LYS A 141 23.34 11.01 18.21
N CYS A 142 24.37 10.49 17.54
CA CYS A 142 25.28 9.50 18.14
C CYS A 142 26.33 10.17 19.04
N VAL A 143 26.85 9.41 20.01
CA VAL A 143 27.95 9.80 20.88
C VAL A 143 29.26 9.94 20.07
N GLY A 144 30.02 11.01 20.29
CA GLY A 144 31.28 11.29 19.58
C GLY A 144 31.16 12.33 18.46
N ALA A 145 32.31 12.85 18.00
CA ALA A 145 32.36 13.85 16.93
C ALA A 145 31.81 13.24 15.63
N ALA A 146 30.98 14.01 14.91
CA ALA A 146 30.56 13.60 13.59
C ALA A 146 31.77 13.63 12.64
N PRO A 147 31.91 12.66 11.72
CA PRO A 147 32.90 12.76 10.66
C PRO A 147 32.68 14.07 9.88
N SER A 148 33.75 14.81 9.64
CA SER A 148 33.70 15.99 8.78
C SER A 148 33.33 15.56 7.37
N ALA A 149 32.17 16.00 6.87
CA ALA A 149 31.80 15.76 5.48
C ALA A 149 32.93 16.31 4.58
N PRO A 150 33.42 15.53 3.60
CA PRO A 150 34.41 16.04 2.66
C PRO A 150 33.75 17.15 1.84
N ALA A 151 34.07 18.41 2.17
CA ALA A 151 33.72 19.56 1.34
C ALA A 151 34.65 19.54 0.13
N SER A 152 34.25 18.83 -0.92
CA SER A 152 34.98 18.78 -2.18
C SER A 152 34.06 19.19 -3.32
N ASN A 153 34.55 20.06 -4.20
CA ASN A 153 33.93 20.36 -5.48
C ASN A 153 34.27 19.33 -6.56
N ALA A 154 35.05 18.29 -6.23
CA ALA A 154 35.34 17.20 -7.17
C ALA A 154 34.11 16.32 -7.38
N ASP A 155 34.02 15.72 -8.57
CA ASP A 155 32.96 14.76 -8.86
C ASP A 155 33.01 13.58 -7.89
N PRO A 156 31.86 13.16 -7.32
CA PRO A 156 31.80 12.10 -6.34
C PRO A 156 32.09 10.78 -7.04
N LYS A 157 32.68 9.85 -6.30
CA LYS A 157 32.76 8.46 -6.74
C LYS A 157 31.44 7.75 -6.44
N LEU A 158 30.84 7.13 -7.45
CA LEU A 158 29.56 6.45 -7.36
C LEU A 158 29.76 4.92 -7.38
N LEU A 159 29.24 4.25 -6.36
CA LEU A 159 29.09 2.79 -6.32
C LEU A 159 27.60 2.45 -6.39
N ILE A 160 27.21 1.66 -7.38
CA ILE A 160 25.86 1.07 -7.50
C ILE A 160 25.95 -0.41 -7.16
N VAL A 161 25.11 -0.86 -6.23
CA VAL A 161 24.96 -2.26 -5.85
C VAL A 161 23.59 -2.72 -6.29
N GLU A 162 23.54 -3.57 -7.31
CA GLU A 162 22.34 -4.23 -7.77
C GLU A 162 22.28 -5.63 -7.16
N SER A 163 21.28 -5.95 -6.34
CA SER A 163 21.21 -7.25 -5.67
C SER A 163 19.82 -7.88 -5.70
N MET A 164 19.69 -8.89 -6.56
CA MET A 164 18.55 -9.80 -6.69
C MET A 164 19.05 -11.23 -7.04
N PRO A 165 19.75 -11.89 -6.11
CA PRO A 165 20.52 -13.11 -6.35
C PRO A 165 19.66 -14.39 -6.51
N GLY A 166 20.18 -15.33 -7.29
CA GLY A 166 19.65 -16.69 -7.45
C GLY A 166 18.19 -16.73 -7.90
N TRP A 167 17.35 -17.46 -7.16
CA TRP A 167 15.93 -17.62 -7.51
C TRP A 167 15.12 -16.31 -7.42
N LEU A 168 15.69 -15.24 -6.85
CA LEU A 168 15.06 -13.92 -6.80
C LEU A 168 15.08 -13.20 -8.15
N THR A 169 15.95 -13.60 -9.10
CA THR A 169 16.19 -12.91 -10.38
C THR A 169 14.95 -12.81 -11.31
N GLY A 170 13.82 -13.44 -10.96
CA GLY A 170 12.54 -13.32 -11.68
C GLY A 170 11.45 -12.49 -10.99
N LEU A 171 11.71 -11.95 -9.79
CA LEU A 171 10.71 -11.20 -9.01
C LEU A 171 10.45 -9.81 -9.59
N TYR A 172 11.52 -9.19 -10.08
CA TYR A 172 11.47 -8.03 -10.94
C TYR A 172 12.00 -8.45 -12.32
N THR A 173 11.57 -7.76 -13.37
CA THR A 173 12.32 -7.78 -14.64
C THR A 173 13.73 -7.31 -14.32
N PHE A 174 14.74 -8.13 -14.64
CA PHE A 174 16.15 -7.74 -14.52
C PHE A 174 16.44 -6.39 -15.22
N GLU A 175 15.63 -6.06 -16.24
CA GLU A 175 15.61 -4.77 -16.91
C GLU A 175 15.32 -3.58 -15.99
N SER A 176 14.57 -3.76 -14.89
CA SER A 176 14.24 -2.69 -13.93
C SER A 176 15.47 -2.19 -13.18
N LEU A 177 16.33 -3.09 -12.69
CA LEU A 177 17.57 -2.70 -12.00
C LEU A 177 18.54 -1.98 -12.95
N ILE A 178 18.69 -2.51 -14.18
CA ILE A 178 19.51 -1.85 -15.21
C ILE A 178 18.96 -0.46 -15.56
N ASN A 179 17.64 -0.30 -15.59
CA ASN A 179 17.02 0.99 -15.88
C ASN A 179 17.27 1.97 -14.73
N GLU A 180 17.22 1.50 -13.49
CA GLU A 180 17.59 2.30 -12.32
C GLU A 180 19.07 2.71 -12.35
N GLU A 181 20.00 1.79 -12.62
CA GLU A 181 21.42 2.08 -12.78
C GLU A 181 21.64 3.23 -13.78
N LYS A 182 21.05 3.09 -14.98
CA LYS A 182 21.14 4.09 -16.04
C LYS A 182 20.51 5.41 -15.63
N LEU A 183 19.36 5.39 -14.96
CA LEU A 183 18.65 6.58 -14.51
C LEU A 183 19.43 7.35 -13.43
N VAL A 184 20.01 6.63 -12.45
CA VAL A 184 20.86 7.20 -11.39
C VAL A 184 22.13 7.79 -11.99
N ALA A 185 22.85 7.03 -12.81
CA ALA A 185 24.06 7.48 -13.48
C ALA A 185 23.81 8.70 -14.36
N SER A 186 22.74 8.69 -15.16
CA SER A 186 22.37 9.83 -16.02
C SER A 186 21.94 11.06 -15.21
N SER A 187 21.25 10.87 -14.08
CA SER A 187 20.79 11.97 -13.23
C SER A 187 21.93 12.63 -12.46
N LEU A 188 22.92 11.85 -12.00
CA LEU A 188 24.15 12.35 -11.38
C LEU A 188 25.16 12.90 -12.40
N GLY A 189 25.16 12.38 -13.62
CA GLY A 189 26.20 12.67 -14.61
C GLY A 189 27.57 12.09 -14.23
N VAL A 190 27.59 11.03 -13.42
CA VAL A 190 28.80 10.38 -12.89
C VAL A 190 28.80 8.92 -13.33
N ALA A 191 29.94 8.43 -13.83
CA ALA A 191 30.09 7.03 -14.19
C ALA A 191 30.11 6.13 -12.92
N PRO A 192 29.22 5.13 -12.82
CA PRO A 192 29.18 4.23 -11.67
C PRO A 192 30.21 3.10 -11.77
N VAL A 193 30.74 2.67 -10.63
CA VAL A 193 31.19 1.28 -10.44
C VAL A 193 29.96 0.46 -10.09
N VAL A 194 29.66 -0.59 -10.85
CA VAL A 194 28.45 -1.40 -10.67
C VAL A 194 28.82 -2.81 -10.20
N LEU A 195 28.24 -3.22 -9.08
CA LEU A 195 28.33 -4.58 -8.58
C LEU A 195 26.98 -5.28 -8.75
N ARG A 196 26.95 -6.36 -9.53
CA ARG A 196 25.72 -7.14 -9.80
C ARG A 196 25.70 -8.43 -9.02
N ASN A 197 24.66 -8.62 -8.23
CA ASN A 197 24.51 -9.73 -7.28
C ASN A 197 25.80 -10.02 -6.51
N PRO A 198 26.45 -9.02 -5.87
CA PRO A 198 27.70 -9.26 -5.17
C PRO A 198 27.48 -10.03 -3.88
N THR A 199 28.56 -10.61 -3.36
CA THR A 199 28.62 -10.97 -1.94
C THR A 199 28.77 -9.71 -1.09
N LEU A 200 28.29 -9.73 0.15
CA LEU A 200 28.48 -8.60 1.06
C LEU A 200 29.97 -8.28 1.29
N ALA A 201 30.81 -9.32 1.34
CA ALA A 201 32.27 -9.16 1.45
C ALA A 201 32.85 -8.40 0.24
N ARG A 202 32.35 -8.66 -0.97
CA ARG A 202 32.77 -7.93 -2.18
C ARG A 202 32.37 -6.47 -2.13
N VAL A 203 31.17 -6.14 -1.63
CA VAL A 203 30.76 -4.75 -1.41
C VAL A 203 31.70 -4.05 -0.42
N ALA A 204 32.00 -4.70 0.72
CA ALA A 204 32.92 -4.14 1.71
C ALA A 204 34.34 -3.92 1.16
N GLU A 205 34.83 -4.84 0.32
CA GLU A 205 36.11 -4.72 -0.37
C GLU A 205 36.14 -3.52 -1.32
N GLU A 206 35.12 -3.39 -2.18
CA GLU A 206 35.01 -2.29 -3.14
C GLU A 206 34.87 -0.93 -2.43
N VAL A 207 34.09 -0.86 -1.35
CA VAL A 207 33.99 0.37 -0.55
C VAL A 207 35.35 0.75 0.05
N LYS A 208 36.11 -0.24 0.55
CA LYS A 208 37.44 -0.01 1.13
C LYS A 208 38.47 0.47 0.10
N SER A 209 38.47 -0.12 -1.10
CA SER A 209 39.45 0.17 -2.15
C SER A 209 39.11 1.45 -2.92
N HIS A 210 37.85 1.59 -3.35
CA HIS A 210 37.41 2.67 -4.23
C HIS A 210 37.07 3.96 -3.48
N LYS A 211 36.68 3.83 -2.20
CA LYS A 211 36.22 4.92 -1.32
C LYS A 211 35.11 5.75 -1.99
N PRO A 212 33.96 5.12 -2.33
CA PRO A 212 32.86 5.83 -2.97
C PRO A 212 32.28 6.89 -2.03
N SER A 213 32.01 8.08 -2.58
CA SER A 213 31.34 9.15 -1.84
C SER A 213 29.83 8.93 -1.83
N ILE A 214 29.28 8.33 -2.89
CA ILE A 214 27.86 7.96 -3.01
C ILE A 214 27.76 6.45 -3.19
N VAL A 215 26.96 5.80 -2.34
CA VAL A 215 26.61 4.39 -2.48
C VAL A 215 25.10 4.30 -2.72
N HIS A 216 24.69 3.67 -3.80
CA HIS A 216 23.30 3.44 -4.14
C HIS A 216 23.03 1.94 -4.22
N TYR A 217 22.17 1.43 -3.35
CA TYR A 217 21.71 0.04 -3.36
C TYR A 217 20.33 -0.04 -3.99
N ALA A 218 20.19 -0.89 -5.01
CA ALA A 218 18.95 -1.24 -5.67
C ALA A 218 18.75 -2.76 -5.60
N GLY A 219 17.63 -3.22 -5.07
CA GLY A 219 17.42 -4.65 -4.89
C GLY A 219 16.28 -4.99 -3.95
N ILE A 220 16.42 -6.10 -3.23
CA ILE A 220 15.37 -6.64 -2.38
C ILE A 220 15.82 -6.72 -0.92
N ASP A 221 14.90 -6.37 -0.01
CA ASP A 221 15.10 -6.47 1.43
C ASP A 221 14.73 -7.88 1.95
N ASN A 222 15.19 -8.23 3.16
CA ASN A 222 14.98 -9.56 3.74
C ASN A 222 13.50 -9.91 3.93
N HIS A 223 12.65 -8.93 4.28
CA HIS A 223 11.20 -9.12 4.44
C HIS A 223 10.52 -9.38 3.10
N GLN A 224 10.89 -8.63 2.07
CA GLN A 224 10.41 -8.88 0.71
C GLN A 224 10.82 -10.29 0.25
N ALA A 225 12.08 -10.68 0.40
CA ALA A 225 12.53 -12.01 -0.02
C ALA A 225 11.85 -13.14 0.78
N SER A 226 11.62 -12.97 2.08
CA SER A 226 10.87 -13.92 2.89
C SER A 226 9.41 -14.05 2.46
N ALA A 227 8.78 -12.95 1.99
CA ALA A 227 7.42 -13.00 1.45
C ALA A 227 7.30 -13.95 0.27
N PHE A 228 8.32 -14.01 -0.59
CA PHE A 228 8.33 -14.88 -1.75
C PHE A 228 8.59 -16.36 -1.38
N LEU A 229 9.31 -16.62 -0.28
CA LEU A 229 9.52 -17.99 0.23
C LEU A 229 8.24 -18.64 0.78
N ASN A 230 7.28 -17.84 1.29
CA ASN A 230 5.98 -18.34 1.78
C ASN A 230 5.18 -19.15 0.74
N LYS A 231 5.51 -19.03 -0.56
CA LYS A 231 4.88 -19.84 -1.62
C LYS A 231 5.47 -21.25 -1.74
N ALA A 232 6.58 -21.56 -1.05
CA ALA A 232 7.28 -22.83 -1.17
C ALA A 232 7.65 -23.53 0.16
N GLN A 233 7.83 -22.83 1.29
CA GLN A 233 8.26 -23.40 2.59
C GLN A 233 7.80 -22.56 3.81
N PRO A 234 7.68 -23.15 5.03
CA PRO A 234 7.34 -22.40 6.24
C PRO A 234 8.44 -21.42 6.65
N THR A 235 8.06 -20.19 7.01
CA THR A 235 8.97 -19.10 7.40
C THR A 235 9.55 -19.28 8.80
N PRO A 236 10.79 -18.79 9.05
CA PRO A 236 11.27 -18.51 10.41
C PRO A 236 10.30 -17.60 11.16
N GLU A 237 10.15 -17.78 12.48
CA GLU A 237 9.22 -17.00 13.32
C GLU A 237 9.54 -15.49 13.36
N THR A 238 10.75 -15.07 12.95
CA THR A 238 11.18 -13.68 12.84
C THR A 238 12.13 -13.48 11.66
N VAL A 239 11.79 -12.57 10.74
CA VAL A 239 12.68 -12.13 9.66
C VAL A 239 13.54 -10.98 10.18
N ILE A 240 14.86 -11.07 10.00
CA ILE A 240 15.77 -9.99 10.40
C ILE A 240 15.74 -8.84 9.39
N ASP A 241 15.71 -7.60 9.87
CA ASP A 241 15.89 -6.42 9.02
C ASP A 241 17.26 -6.48 8.34
N GLY A 242 17.30 -6.24 7.04
CA GLY A 242 18.52 -6.28 6.26
C GLY A 242 18.26 -6.44 4.76
N LEU A 243 19.30 -6.79 4.01
CA LEU A 243 19.29 -6.84 2.54
C LEU A 243 19.80 -8.19 2.04
N MET A 244 19.32 -8.60 0.87
CA MET A 244 19.75 -9.84 0.23
C MET A 244 21.00 -9.63 -0.61
N PHE A 245 21.96 -10.56 -0.50
CA PHE A 245 23.20 -10.62 -1.29
C PHE A 245 23.42 -12.02 -1.84
N SER A 246 24.31 -12.13 -2.82
CA SER A 246 24.71 -13.45 -3.31
C SER A 246 25.70 -14.10 -2.35
N ASP A 247 25.67 -15.43 -2.22
CA ASP A 247 26.84 -16.18 -1.81
C ASP A 247 27.82 -16.37 -2.99
N LEU A 248 28.90 -17.13 -2.76
CA LEU A 248 29.90 -17.45 -3.78
C LEU A 248 29.37 -18.35 -4.91
N PHE A 249 28.19 -18.95 -4.75
CA PHE A 249 27.57 -19.87 -5.70
C PHE A 249 26.37 -19.24 -6.44
N GLY A 250 26.06 -17.97 -6.19
CA GLY A 250 24.93 -17.28 -6.82
C GLY A 250 23.60 -17.38 -6.04
N SER A 251 23.59 -18.02 -4.88
CA SER A 251 22.37 -18.22 -4.07
C SER A 251 22.08 -17.01 -3.17
N PRO A 252 20.80 -16.69 -2.90
CA PRO A 252 20.44 -15.59 -2.03
C PRO A 252 20.79 -15.88 -0.57
N VAL A 253 21.45 -14.93 0.08
CA VAL A 253 21.80 -14.92 1.50
C VAL A 253 21.37 -13.60 2.13
N ALA A 254 20.68 -13.70 3.26
CA ALA A 254 20.29 -12.54 4.05
C ALA A 254 21.49 -11.97 4.80
N ALA A 255 21.76 -10.68 4.63
CA ALA A 255 22.63 -9.91 5.51
C ALA A 255 21.78 -9.09 6.48
N SER A 256 22.18 -9.00 7.74
CA SER A 256 21.55 -8.14 8.74
C SER A 256 21.82 -6.65 8.46
N ALA A 257 20.96 -5.78 8.98
CA ALA A 257 21.11 -4.33 8.88
C ALA A 257 22.47 -3.83 9.41
N MET A 258 23.01 -4.46 10.46
CA MET A 258 24.32 -4.13 11.02
C MET A 258 25.47 -4.52 10.08
N GLU A 259 25.42 -5.73 9.50
CA GLU A 259 26.42 -6.18 8.53
C GLU A 259 26.44 -5.30 7.27
N VAL A 260 25.26 -4.92 6.79
CA VAL A 260 25.10 -3.98 5.67
C VAL A 260 25.71 -2.61 6.00
N ALA A 261 25.35 -2.04 7.16
CA ALA A 261 25.88 -0.75 7.62
C ALA A 261 27.41 -0.77 7.76
N GLY A 262 27.98 -1.87 8.25
CA GLY A 262 29.43 -2.06 8.34
C GLY A 262 30.11 -2.17 6.98
N ALA A 263 29.48 -2.82 6.00
CA ALA A 263 30.02 -2.97 4.65
C ALA A 263 30.05 -1.65 3.88
N VAL A 264 28.96 -0.88 3.88
CA VAL A 264 28.88 0.42 3.17
C VAL A 264 29.73 1.52 3.82
N ASN A 265 30.13 1.34 5.08
CA ASN A 265 31.03 2.24 5.81
C ASN A 265 32.44 1.65 6.03
N ARG A 266 32.86 0.68 5.20
CA ARG A 266 34.13 -0.03 5.42
C ARG A 266 35.35 0.90 5.34
N ALA A 267 35.30 1.94 4.52
CA ALA A 267 36.31 2.99 4.42
C ALA A 267 36.14 4.03 5.55
N LYS A 268 36.52 3.68 6.79
CA LYS A 268 36.33 4.55 7.96
C LYS A 268 37.06 5.90 7.88
N ASP A 269 38.11 5.99 7.07
CA ASP A 269 38.87 7.22 6.79
C ASP A 269 38.26 8.10 5.68
N ALA A 270 37.32 7.55 4.91
CA ALA A 270 36.60 8.25 3.85
C ALA A 270 35.14 7.75 3.79
N PRO A 271 34.33 8.05 4.83
CA PRO A 271 32.95 7.58 4.88
C PRO A 271 32.12 8.20 3.74
N PRO A 272 31.10 7.47 3.24
CA PRO A 272 30.23 7.98 2.19
C PRO A 272 29.46 9.22 2.68
N MET A 273 29.33 10.20 1.79
CA MET A 273 28.51 11.38 2.06
C MET A 273 27.01 11.06 1.98
N LEU A 274 26.66 10.07 1.17
CA LEU A 274 25.29 9.60 0.99
C LEU A 274 25.27 8.10 0.73
N VAL A 275 24.43 7.39 1.47
CA VAL A 275 24.01 6.03 1.16
C VAL A 275 22.52 6.01 0.86
N THR A 276 22.11 5.53 -0.31
CA THR A 276 20.71 5.41 -0.68
C THR A 276 20.34 3.94 -0.79
N PHE A 277 19.24 3.56 -0.14
CA PHE A 277 18.67 2.22 -0.23
C PHE A 277 17.34 2.29 -0.98
N ASN A 278 17.34 2.02 -2.29
CA ASN A 278 16.11 1.88 -3.07
C ASN A 278 15.54 0.47 -2.94
N CYS A 279 15.01 0.19 -1.75
CA CYS A 279 14.27 -1.02 -1.42
C CYS A 279 13.38 -0.75 -0.21
N TYR A 280 12.38 -1.60 -0.01
CA TYR A 280 11.40 -1.41 1.03
C TYR A 280 12.02 -1.62 2.43
N ASN A 281 11.34 -1.15 3.47
CA ASN A 281 11.71 -1.36 4.88
C ASN A 281 13.11 -0.88 5.33
N THR A 282 13.80 -0.06 4.54
CA THR A 282 15.19 0.33 4.79
C THR A 282 15.37 1.53 5.71
N ALA A 283 14.40 2.43 5.76
CA ALA A 283 14.51 3.66 6.57
C ALA A 283 14.63 3.40 8.07
N LYS A 284 13.90 2.41 8.60
CA LYS A 284 13.71 2.24 10.06
C LYS A 284 15.01 1.85 10.76
N ARG A 285 15.76 0.91 10.18
CA ARG A 285 16.97 0.32 10.80
C ARG A 285 18.21 0.46 9.94
N ILE A 286 18.16 0.03 8.68
CA ILE A 286 19.33 -0.05 7.79
C ILE A 286 19.92 1.36 7.55
N ALA A 287 19.10 2.32 7.14
CA ALA A 287 19.55 3.70 6.91
C ALA A 287 20.04 4.38 8.20
N ALA A 288 19.36 4.14 9.34
CA ALA A 288 19.78 4.67 10.63
C ALA A 288 21.15 4.09 11.06
N LEU A 289 21.36 2.79 10.89
CA LEU A 289 22.64 2.14 11.20
C LEU A 289 23.74 2.55 10.25
N ALA A 290 23.45 2.76 8.96
CA ALA A 290 24.43 3.29 8.01
C ALA A 290 24.98 4.66 8.46
N VAL A 291 24.11 5.53 8.99
CA VAL A 291 24.51 6.82 9.59
C VAL A 291 25.27 6.61 10.91
N ALA A 292 24.80 5.71 11.77
CA ALA A 292 25.46 5.41 13.04
C ALA A 292 26.91 4.90 12.83
N GLU A 293 27.13 4.10 11.79
CA GLU A 293 28.41 3.49 11.45
C GLU A 293 29.40 4.44 10.72
N GLY A 294 28.93 5.56 10.18
CA GLY A 294 29.83 6.59 9.63
C GLY A 294 29.27 7.45 8.50
N ALA A 295 28.21 7.03 7.80
CA ALA A 295 27.70 7.78 6.65
C ALA A 295 27.21 9.16 7.08
N ALA A 296 27.51 10.20 6.29
CA ALA A 296 27.06 11.55 6.64
C ALA A 296 25.53 11.68 6.54
N ALA A 297 24.94 11.00 5.55
CA ALA A 297 23.50 10.88 5.36
C ALA A 297 23.12 9.52 4.78
N ALA A 298 21.91 9.06 5.07
CA ALA A 298 21.32 7.91 4.42
C ALA A 298 19.84 8.13 4.08
N ILE A 299 19.42 7.69 2.90
CA ILE A 299 18.03 7.71 2.44
C ILE A 299 17.53 6.27 2.37
N GLY A 300 16.33 6.03 2.89
CA GLY A 300 15.63 4.77 2.74
C GLY A 300 14.12 4.96 2.76
N PHE A 301 13.40 3.86 2.61
CA PHE A 301 11.94 3.83 2.59
C PHE A 301 11.39 3.17 3.85
N HIS A 302 10.36 3.79 4.45
CA HIS A 302 9.75 3.34 5.69
C HIS A 302 9.08 1.98 5.56
N ASP A 303 8.45 1.75 4.42
CA ASP A 303 7.70 0.56 4.06
C ASP A 303 7.65 0.46 2.53
N GLN A 304 6.66 -0.26 1.98
CA GLN A 304 6.41 -0.35 0.54
C GLN A 304 6.09 1.02 -0.07
N VAL A 305 6.75 1.30 -1.19
CA VAL A 305 6.54 2.49 -2.02
C VAL A 305 6.16 2.04 -3.43
N VAL A 306 5.38 2.84 -4.15
CA VAL A 306 5.14 2.60 -5.57
C VAL A 306 6.44 2.89 -6.31
N ASP A 307 7.00 1.88 -6.98
CA ASP A 307 8.34 1.95 -7.59
C ASP A 307 8.49 3.14 -8.53
N GLU A 308 7.47 3.45 -9.33
CA GLU A 308 7.51 4.59 -10.25
C GLU A 308 7.65 5.94 -9.51
N VAL A 309 7.06 6.05 -8.32
CA VAL A 309 7.17 7.24 -7.46
C VAL A 309 8.56 7.30 -6.83
N ALA A 310 9.11 6.15 -6.39
CA ALA A 310 10.46 6.10 -5.84
C ALA A 310 11.53 6.46 -6.89
N GLU A 311 11.45 5.86 -8.09
CA GLU A 311 12.33 6.13 -9.22
C GLU A 311 12.29 7.61 -9.63
N LEU A 312 11.09 8.18 -9.73
CA LEU A 312 10.89 9.60 -10.05
C LEU A 312 11.58 10.52 -9.02
N LEU A 313 11.33 10.26 -7.73
CA LEU A 313 11.84 11.09 -6.64
C LEU A 313 13.35 10.99 -6.50
N LEU A 314 13.91 9.79 -6.63
CA LEU A 314 15.35 9.59 -6.61
C LEU A 314 16.02 10.23 -7.83
N ALA A 315 15.42 10.13 -9.03
CA ALA A 315 15.95 10.80 -10.21
C ALA A 315 15.98 12.33 -10.05
N GLN A 316 14.88 12.94 -9.58
CA GLN A 316 14.84 14.37 -9.29
C GLN A 316 15.83 14.77 -8.20
N PHE A 317 15.96 13.95 -7.16
CA PHE A 317 16.92 14.16 -6.07
C PHE A 317 18.37 14.13 -6.56
N TYR A 318 18.74 13.14 -7.36
CA TYR A 318 20.10 13.03 -7.89
C TYR A 318 20.45 14.16 -8.85
N ARG A 319 19.49 14.62 -9.66
CA ARG A 319 19.67 15.84 -10.48
C ARG A 319 19.88 17.08 -9.62
N ALA A 320 19.04 17.26 -8.60
CA ALA A 320 19.19 18.36 -7.66
C ALA A 320 20.53 18.28 -6.91
N LEU A 321 20.99 17.08 -6.56
CA LEU A 321 22.27 16.86 -5.91
C LEU A 321 23.45 17.28 -6.80
N LYS A 322 23.43 16.88 -8.08
CA LYS A 322 24.42 17.29 -9.08
C LYS A 322 24.51 18.81 -9.24
N LEU A 323 23.35 19.48 -9.29
CA LEU A 323 23.27 20.93 -9.49
C LEU A 323 23.45 21.73 -8.18
N SER A 324 23.44 21.06 -7.03
CA SER A 324 23.62 21.71 -5.73
C SER A 324 25.06 22.15 -5.51
N ASN A 325 25.25 23.16 -4.67
CA ASN A 325 26.59 23.64 -4.36
C ASN A 325 27.29 22.65 -3.42
N GLY A 326 28.44 22.09 -3.86
CA GLY A 326 29.23 21.16 -3.05
C GLY A 326 28.50 19.85 -2.71
N TRP A 327 27.60 19.37 -3.58
CA TRP A 327 26.89 18.10 -3.40
C TRP A 327 26.06 18.05 -2.10
N SER A 328 25.34 19.13 -1.81
CA SER A 328 24.53 19.28 -0.61
C SER A 328 23.25 18.42 -0.67
N VAL A 329 23.26 17.31 0.07
CA VAL A 329 22.10 16.40 0.24
C VAL A 329 20.87 17.16 0.77
N PHE A 330 21.07 18.13 1.65
CA PHE A 330 19.97 18.88 2.23
C PHE A 330 19.34 19.86 1.23
N GLU A 331 20.15 20.62 0.48
CA GLU A 331 19.63 21.53 -0.57
C GLU A 331 18.88 20.74 -1.65
N ALA A 332 19.43 19.58 -2.05
CA ALA A 332 18.83 18.69 -3.03
C ALA A 332 17.48 18.14 -2.57
N LEU A 333 17.40 17.57 -1.35
CA LEU A 333 16.14 17.02 -0.85
C LEU A 333 15.10 18.12 -0.61
N LYS A 334 15.53 19.27 -0.08
CA LYS A 334 14.64 20.42 0.13
C LYS A 334 14.05 20.88 -1.20
N SER A 335 14.86 20.98 -2.25
CA SER A 335 14.41 21.29 -3.61
C SER A 335 13.31 20.32 -4.08
N VAL A 336 13.51 19.01 -3.95
CA VAL A 336 12.55 17.98 -4.42
C VAL A 336 11.24 17.98 -3.63
N VAL A 337 11.30 18.04 -2.30
CA VAL A 337 10.08 17.95 -1.47
C VAL A 337 9.23 19.21 -1.58
N THR A 338 9.84 20.33 -1.95
CA THR A 338 9.14 21.59 -2.18
C THR A 338 8.82 21.85 -3.65
N SER A 339 9.39 21.08 -4.58
CA SER A 339 8.95 21.10 -5.96
C SER A 339 7.60 20.40 -6.09
N VAL A 340 6.62 21.18 -6.55
CA VAL A 340 5.31 20.78 -7.08
C VAL A 340 4.17 20.67 -6.05
N GLU A 341 3.41 21.77 -5.91
CA GLU A 341 2.09 21.81 -5.26
C GLU A 341 1.07 20.83 -5.88
N GLN A 342 1.21 20.50 -7.17
CA GLN A 342 0.33 19.58 -7.92
C GLN A 342 0.60 18.09 -7.64
N GLU A 343 1.80 17.74 -7.14
CA GLU A 343 2.22 16.35 -6.85
C GLU A 343 2.33 16.09 -5.33
N ARG A 344 1.88 17.04 -4.49
CA ARG A 344 1.85 16.91 -3.03
C ARG A 344 1.14 15.66 -2.53
N ASP A 345 0.09 15.23 -3.23
CA ASP A 345 -0.63 13.99 -2.89
C ASP A 345 0.21 12.73 -3.21
N LEU A 346 1.17 12.81 -4.14
CA LEU A 346 2.11 11.73 -4.45
C LEU A 346 3.23 11.63 -3.40
N LEU A 347 3.70 12.78 -2.89
CA LEU A 347 4.78 12.90 -1.91
C LEU A 347 4.36 12.61 -0.46
N THR A 348 3.13 13.00 -0.08
CA THR A 348 2.63 12.81 1.29
C THR A 348 2.41 11.32 1.55
N GLY A 349 3.22 10.74 2.44
CA GLY A 349 3.16 9.31 2.73
C GLY A 349 3.85 8.42 1.69
N THR A 350 4.88 8.93 0.99
CA THR A 350 5.84 8.10 0.23
C THR A 350 6.69 7.21 1.12
N GLY A 351 6.82 7.57 2.40
CA GLY A 351 7.67 6.86 3.34
C GLY A 351 9.16 7.09 3.09
N ILE A 352 9.57 8.04 2.25
CA ILE A 352 10.99 8.41 2.11
C ILE A 352 11.45 9.07 3.42
N VAL A 353 12.57 8.60 3.94
CA VAL A 353 13.17 9.12 5.18
C VAL A 353 14.64 9.43 4.92
N LEU A 354 15.04 10.66 5.26
CA LEU A 354 16.43 11.07 5.32
C LEU A 354 16.92 11.02 6.77
N TRP A 355 17.96 10.23 6.99
CA TRP A 355 18.78 10.25 8.19
C TRP A 355 20.05 11.05 7.97
N SER A 356 20.41 11.90 8.92
CA SER A 356 21.67 12.64 8.93
C SER A 356 22.47 12.40 10.20
N ARG A 357 23.80 12.39 10.07
CA ARG A 357 24.73 12.29 11.21
C ARG A 357 24.89 13.60 11.97
N THR A 358 24.67 14.71 11.27
CA THR A 358 24.76 16.09 11.77
C THR A 358 23.42 16.79 11.60
N SER A 359 23.19 17.84 12.39
CA SER A 359 22.00 18.68 12.24
C SER A 359 22.06 19.46 10.93
N LEU A 360 21.02 19.33 10.10
CA LEU A 360 20.90 20.00 8.81
C LEU A 360 20.31 21.41 8.96
N ILE A 361 19.59 21.67 10.06
CA ILE A 361 19.02 22.98 10.38
C ILE A 361 20.11 24.03 10.65
N LYS A 362 21.21 23.66 11.32
CA LYS A 362 22.30 24.61 11.66
C LYS A 362 23.07 25.12 10.45
N ALA A 363 22.93 24.48 9.29
CA ALA A 363 23.71 24.75 8.09
C ALA A 363 23.21 25.95 7.26
N SER A 364 22.20 26.73 7.70
CA SER A 364 21.50 27.62 6.77
C SER A 364 20.92 28.91 7.33
N LYS A 365 21.48 30.06 6.91
CA LYS A 365 20.71 31.30 6.75
C LYS A 365 20.25 31.59 5.31
N ASP A 366 20.64 30.77 4.31
CA ASP A 366 20.35 31.00 2.87
C ASP A 366 19.77 29.78 2.09
N THR A 367 19.46 28.66 2.75
CA THR A 367 19.11 27.40 2.04
C THR A 367 17.76 27.44 1.34
N GLU A 368 16.78 28.24 1.79
CA GLU A 368 15.52 28.36 1.03
C GLU A 368 15.76 29.05 -0.32
N ALA A 369 16.54 30.14 -0.34
CA ALA A 369 16.87 30.86 -1.57
C ALA A 369 17.63 29.95 -2.53
N ARG A 370 18.63 29.21 -2.02
CA ARG A 370 19.42 28.25 -2.82
C ARG A 370 18.58 27.09 -3.32
N ALA A 371 17.75 26.49 -2.47
CA ALA A 371 16.84 25.43 -2.87
C ALA A 371 15.86 25.93 -3.94
N SER A 372 15.38 27.18 -3.85
CA SER A 372 14.50 27.76 -4.87
C SER A 372 15.18 27.94 -6.23
N VAL A 373 16.41 28.46 -6.25
CA VAL A 373 17.22 28.57 -7.48
C VAL A 373 17.53 27.18 -8.06
N LEU A 374 17.84 26.22 -7.19
CA LEU A 374 18.10 24.84 -7.56
C LEU A 374 16.87 24.17 -8.19
N ARG A 375 15.67 24.38 -7.61
CA ARG A 375 14.40 23.91 -8.18
C ARG A 375 14.21 24.41 -9.61
N GLU A 376 14.41 25.70 -9.82
CA GLU A 376 14.25 26.29 -11.14
C GLU A 376 15.28 25.74 -12.14
N SER A 377 16.52 25.51 -11.69
CA SER A 377 17.58 24.92 -12.51
C SER A 377 17.24 23.48 -12.94
N VAL A 378 16.79 22.64 -11.99
CA VAL A 378 16.34 21.26 -12.25
C VAL A 378 15.16 21.25 -13.23
N ARG A 379 14.21 22.17 -13.05
CA ARG A 379 13.04 22.33 -13.93
C ARG A 379 13.47 22.70 -15.35
N LEU A 380 14.36 23.68 -15.50
CA LEU A 380 14.86 24.13 -16.80
C LEU A 380 15.63 23.02 -17.53
N GLU A 381 16.49 22.25 -16.83
CA GLU A 381 17.17 21.11 -17.45
C GLU A 381 16.19 20.02 -17.90
N SER A 382 15.20 19.71 -17.08
CA SER A 382 14.20 18.68 -17.40
C SER A 382 13.29 19.08 -18.57
N MET A 383 13.15 20.37 -18.86
CA MET A 383 12.37 20.92 -19.97
C MET A 383 13.12 21.04 -21.29
N LYS A 384 14.45 20.93 -21.31
CA LYS A 384 15.24 20.99 -22.54
C LYS A 384 14.90 19.79 -23.43
N PRO A 385 14.62 19.96 -24.74
CA PRO A 385 14.45 18.82 -25.65
C PRO A 385 15.73 17.98 -25.67
N LEU A 386 15.59 16.66 -25.86
CA LEU A 386 16.76 15.84 -26.17
C LEU A 386 17.43 16.34 -27.45
N GLY A 387 18.77 16.29 -27.47
CA GLY A 387 19.54 16.64 -28.66
C GLY A 387 19.22 15.71 -29.84
N PRO A 388 19.40 16.17 -31.09
CA PRO A 388 19.10 15.38 -32.29
C PRO A 388 19.98 14.12 -32.44
N GLU A 389 21.07 14.02 -31.68
CA GLU A 389 22.05 12.94 -31.74
C GLU A 389 21.73 11.79 -30.76
N THR A 390 20.73 11.98 -29.91
CA THR A 390 20.28 10.95 -28.97
C THR A 390 19.51 9.87 -29.72
N ASP A 391 19.98 8.63 -29.67
CA ASP A 391 19.21 7.49 -30.17
C ASP A 391 17.97 7.28 -29.29
N LEU A 392 16.79 7.52 -29.87
CA LEU A 392 15.51 7.38 -29.18
C LEU A 392 15.23 5.92 -28.77
N ALA A 393 15.75 4.93 -29.50
CA ALA A 393 15.58 3.52 -29.17
C ALA A 393 16.38 3.11 -27.92
N ASP A 394 17.55 3.71 -27.71
CA ASP A 394 18.35 3.50 -26.49
C ASP A 394 17.87 4.38 -25.33
N ALA A 395 17.34 5.57 -25.62
CA ALA A 395 16.86 6.53 -24.64
C ALA A 395 15.53 6.13 -23.99
N LEU A 396 14.66 5.44 -24.73
CA LEU A 396 13.34 5.01 -24.30
C LEU A 396 13.25 3.49 -24.21
N LYS A 397 12.73 2.99 -23.10
CA LYS A 397 12.42 1.58 -22.92
C LYS A 397 10.98 1.40 -22.48
N ALA A 398 10.26 0.52 -23.15
CA ALA A 398 8.90 0.16 -22.76
C ALA A 398 8.91 -1.19 -22.04
N GLU A 399 8.39 -1.22 -20.81
CA GLU A 399 8.11 -2.45 -20.10
C GLU A 399 6.61 -2.74 -20.16
N VAL A 400 6.24 -3.83 -20.83
CA VAL A 400 4.84 -4.19 -21.08
C VAL A 400 4.60 -5.64 -20.70
N LYS A 401 3.71 -5.85 -19.73
CA LYS A 401 3.24 -7.16 -19.28
C LYS A 401 1.72 -7.12 -19.10
N PRO A 402 0.92 -7.67 -20.03
CA PRO A 402 -0.52 -7.71 -19.90
C PRO A 402 -0.99 -8.72 -18.85
N ASN A 403 -2.24 -8.57 -18.39
CA ASN A 403 -2.90 -9.62 -17.64
C ASN A 403 -3.18 -10.83 -18.55
N GLU A 404 -2.83 -12.03 -18.09
CA GLU A 404 -3.06 -13.27 -18.83
C GLU A 404 -4.55 -13.59 -19.01
N LYS A 405 -5.36 -13.16 -18.05
CA LYS A 405 -6.82 -13.32 -18.03
C LYS A 405 -7.47 -11.96 -17.82
N LEU A 406 -8.45 -11.64 -18.66
CA LEU A 406 -9.31 -10.48 -18.55
C LEU A 406 -10.71 -10.97 -18.20
N ASN A 407 -11.25 -10.53 -17.06
CA ASN A 407 -12.59 -10.90 -16.61
C ASN A 407 -13.53 -9.69 -16.61
N TYR A 408 -14.83 -9.97 -16.43
CA TYR A 408 -15.86 -8.94 -16.33
C TYR A 408 -15.57 -7.94 -15.21
N SER A 409 -15.26 -8.42 -14.01
CA SER A 409 -15.13 -7.54 -12.86
C SER A 409 -13.97 -6.54 -13.00
N LEU A 410 -12.86 -6.91 -13.64
CA LEU A 410 -11.76 -5.99 -13.96
C LEU A 410 -12.21 -4.93 -14.98
N LEU A 411 -12.79 -5.35 -16.10
CA LEU A 411 -13.14 -4.43 -17.19
C LEU A 411 -14.32 -3.52 -16.82
N HIS A 412 -15.32 -4.06 -16.10
CA HIS A 412 -16.49 -3.32 -15.62
C HIS A 412 -16.11 -2.22 -14.63
N ASN A 413 -15.14 -2.49 -13.75
CA ASN A 413 -14.67 -1.52 -12.77
C ASN A 413 -13.55 -0.61 -13.29
N ASN A 414 -13.36 -0.54 -14.62
CA ASN A 414 -12.36 0.32 -15.26
C ASN A 414 -10.94 0.07 -14.69
N ARG A 415 -10.57 -1.20 -14.51
CA ARG A 415 -9.28 -1.63 -13.92
C ARG A 415 -8.20 -1.81 -14.98
N ASN A 416 -6.98 -1.98 -14.49
CA ASN A 416 -5.78 -2.14 -15.31
C ASN A 416 -5.84 -3.42 -16.15
N VAL A 417 -5.61 -3.28 -17.45
CA VAL A 417 -5.50 -4.41 -18.39
C VAL A 417 -4.09 -5.02 -18.35
N PHE A 418 -3.12 -4.28 -17.82
CA PHE A 418 -1.73 -4.70 -17.71
C PHE A 418 -1.33 -4.96 -16.25
N LYS A 419 -0.48 -5.97 -16.05
CA LYS A 419 0.30 -6.12 -14.81
C LYS A 419 1.30 -4.97 -14.70
N THR A 420 2.02 -4.69 -15.78
CA THR A 420 2.98 -3.58 -15.90
C THR A 420 2.84 -2.94 -17.28
N PHE A 421 2.72 -1.61 -17.33
CA PHE A 421 2.88 -0.87 -18.57
C PHE A 421 3.51 0.49 -18.25
N LYS A 422 4.83 0.58 -18.38
CA LYS A 422 5.57 1.84 -18.17
C LYS A 422 6.55 2.10 -19.30
N ILE A 423 6.74 3.38 -19.62
CA ILE A 423 7.83 3.84 -20.49
C ILE A 423 8.84 4.55 -19.61
N VAL A 424 10.08 4.07 -19.64
CA VAL A 424 11.21 4.65 -18.92
C VAL A 424 12.09 5.42 -19.90
N LYS A 425 12.38 6.67 -19.54
CA LYS A 425 13.31 7.57 -20.21
C LYS A 425 14.54 7.74 -19.34
N VAL A 426 15.67 7.31 -19.87
CA VAL A 426 16.97 7.42 -19.20
C VAL A 426 17.53 8.86 -19.23
N PRO A 427 17.66 9.52 -20.40
CA PRO A 427 18.32 10.81 -20.46
C PRO A 427 17.47 11.94 -19.87
N VAL A 428 18.14 12.96 -19.34
CA VAL A 428 17.52 14.20 -18.87
C VAL A 428 17.07 15.04 -20.06
N GLY A 429 15.83 15.54 -20.02
CA GLY A 429 15.22 16.36 -21.07
C GLY A 429 13.88 15.81 -21.54
N VAL A 430 13.18 16.51 -22.42
CA VAL A 430 11.84 16.14 -22.92
C VAL A 430 11.94 15.34 -24.21
N VAL A 431 11.23 14.21 -24.28
CA VAL A 431 10.98 13.50 -25.54
C VAL A 431 9.59 13.89 -26.04
N ARG A 432 9.48 14.35 -27.28
CA ARG A 432 8.20 14.80 -27.84
C ARG A 432 7.53 13.73 -28.68
N GLY A 433 6.20 13.72 -28.67
CA GLY A 433 5.39 12.89 -29.57
C GLY A 433 5.57 11.38 -29.38
N VAL A 434 5.60 10.91 -28.14
CA VAL A 434 5.53 9.47 -27.86
C VAL A 434 4.09 9.02 -28.09
N GLN A 435 3.91 8.11 -29.04
CA GLN A 435 2.62 7.53 -29.43
C GLN A 435 2.52 6.10 -28.92
N VAL A 436 1.41 5.79 -28.27
CA VAL A 436 1.08 4.48 -27.73
C VAL A 436 -0.22 4.01 -28.37
N GLN A 437 -0.19 2.84 -28.98
CA GLN A 437 -1.34 2.18 -29.56
C GLN A 437 -1.50 0.80 -28.92
N VAL A 438 -2.69 0.52 -28.39
CA VAL A 438 -3.07 -0.77 -27.81
C VAL A 438 -4.34 -1.23 -28.50
N PHE A 439 -4.32 -2.45 -29.04
CA PHE A 439 -5.46 -3.05 -29.72
C PHE A 439 -5.80 -4.38 -29.08
N LEU A 440 -7.00 -4.48 -28.50
CA LEU A 440 -7.56 -5.78 -28.10
C LEU A 440 -8.40 -6.31 -29.26
N GLN A 441 -8.01 -7.47 -29.77
CA GLN A 441 -8.82 -8.20 -30.72
C GLN A 441 -9.92 -8.94 -29.94
N ALA A 442 -11.16 -8.91 -30.42
CA ALA A 442 -12.28 -9.64 -29.82
C ALA A 442 -13.15 -10.16 -30.96
N GLY A 443 -12.78 -11.32 -31.52
CA GLY A 443 -13.44 -11.86 -32.70
C GLY A 443 -13.20 -10.97 -33.93
N GLY A 444 -14.28 -10.44 -34.51
CA GLY A 444 -14.22 -9.49 -35.63
C GLY A 444 -14.08 -8.02 -35.22
N GLU A 445 -14.20 -7.70 -33.93
CA GLU A 445 -14.07 -6.34 -33.42
C GLU A 445 -12.64 -6.08 -32.93
N ILE A 446 -12.16 -4.85 -33.15
CA ILE A 446 -10.88 -4.34 -32.63
C ILE A 446 -11.21 -3.17 -31.73
N PHE A 447 -10.68 -3.19 -30.50
CA PHE A 447 -10.81 -2.09 -29.55
C PHE A 447 -9.50 -1.31 -29.48
N PRO A 448 -9.40 -0.18 -30.20
CA PRO A 448 -8.22 0.67 -30.17
C PRO A 448 -8.22 1.54 -28.91
N TYR A 449 -7.04 1.65 -28.31
CA TYR A 449 -6.69 2.70 -27.37
C TYR A 449 -5.45 3.39 -27.92
N GLU A 450 -5.57 4.69 -28.18
CA GLU A 450 -4.47 5.49 -28.72
C GLU A 450 -4.21 6.69 -27.81
N LEU A 451 -2.94 6.94 -27.54
CA LEU A 451 -2.50 8.06 -26.72
C LEU A 451 -1.22 8.64 -27.33
N SER A 452 -1.14 9.97 -27.38
CA SER A 452 0.06 10.68 -27.79
C SER A 452 0.39 11.74 -26.75
N GLN A 453 1.61 11.71 -26.21
CA GLN A 453 2.04 12.68 -25.21
C GLN A 453 3.55 12.92 -25.27
N ASP A 454 3.96 14.09 -24.80
CA ASP A 454 5.36 14.39 -24.51
C ASP A 454 5.77 13.78 -23.17
N LEU A 455 6.93 13.10 -23.17
CA LEU A 455 7.51 12.44 -22.00
C LEU A 455 8.47 13.39 -21.27
N LYS A 456 7.93 14.10 -20.27
CA LYS A 456 8.68 15.04 -19.40
C LYS A 456 9.35 14.33 -18.23
N GLU A 457 8.64 13.43 -17.59
CA GLU A 457 9.16 12.65 -16.46
C GLU A 457 10.05 11.48 -16.91
N PRO A 458 10.94 10.96 -16.04
CA PRO A 458 11.73 9.77 -16.32
C PRO A 458 10.90 8.50 -16.46
N VAL A 459 9.72 8.43 -15.83
CA VAL A 459 8.85 7.26 -15.87
C VAL A 459 7.44 7.72 -16.22
N TRP A 460 6.83 7.06 -17.20
CA TRP A 460 5.43 7.25 -17.56
C TRP A 460 4.66 5.95 -17.39
N ASP A 461 3.92 5.87 -16.29
CA ASP A 461 3.00 4.77 -16.01
C ASP A 461 1.74 4.91 -16.88
N LEU A 462 1.60 4.04 -17.87
CA LEU A 462 0.45 3.94 -18.77
C LEU A 462 -0.60 2.99 -18.21
N ASN A 463 -0.26 2.20 -17.20
CA ASN A 463 -1.16 1.21 -16.62
C ASN A 463 -2.48 1.79 -16.09
N PRO A 464 -2.54 2.98 -15.44
CA PRO A 464 -3.80 3.61 -15.05
C PRO A 464 -4.56 4.28 -16.20
N LEU A 465 -3.92 4.51 -17.35
CA LEU A 465 -4.48 5.24 -18.48
C LEU A 465 -5.14 4.32 -19.49
N VAL A 466 -4.54 3.16 -19.76
CA VAL A 466 -5.08 2.22 -20.74
C VAL A 466 -6.30 1.52 -20.16
N ARG A 467 -7.46 1.81 -20.75
CA ARG A 467 -8.75 1.25 -20.38
C ARG A 467 -9.45 0.74 -21.62
N ILE A 468 -10.02 -0.46 -21.51
CA ILE A 468 -10.73 -1.11 -22.60
C ILE A 468 -12.16 -1.37 -22.11
N GLY A 469 -13.13 -0.74 -22.75
CA GLY A 469 -14.53 -0.85 -22.37
C GLY A 469 -15.16 -2.19 -22.74
N LEU A 470 -16.14 -2.64 -21.93
CA LEU A 470 -17.01 -3.79 -22.21
C LEU A 470 -18.17 -3.43 -23.17
N THR A 471 -17.85 -2.80 -24.30
CA THR A 471 -18.87 -2.44 -25.29
C THR A 471 -19.11 -3.54 -26.33
N SER A 472 -18.22 -4.53 -26.40
CA SER A 472 -18.29 -5.63 -27.38
C SER A 472 -19.53 -6.52 -27.19
N GLN A 473 -20.23 -6.81 -28.29
CA GLN A 473 -21.24 -7.86 -28.31
C GLN A 473 -20.62 -9.25 -28.06
N LEU A 474 -19.36 -9.45 -28.45
CA LEU A 474 -18.65 -10.70 -28.19
C LEU A 474 -18.51 -10.92 -26.68
N SER A 475 -18.10 -9.90 -25.92
CA SER A 475 -17.98 -10.01 -24.46
C SER A 475 -19.27 -10.53 -23.80
N ARG A 476 -20.44 -10.12 -24.32
CA ARG A 476 -21.76 -10.51 -23.82
C ARG A 476 -22.27 -11.88 -24.29
N THR A 477 -21.64 -12.45 -25.32
CA THR A 477 -22.06 -13.72 -25.93
C THR A 477 -21.10 -14.87 -25.63
N ILE A 478 -19.92 -14.57 -25.06
CA ILE A 478 -18.96 -15.57 -24.63
C ILE A 478 -19.52 -16.40 -23.48
N SER A 479 -19.81 -17.68 -23.77
CA SER A 479 -20.19 -18.67 -22.77
C SER A 479 -19.01 -19.43 -22.15
N GLU A 480 -17.85 -19.42 -22.82
CA GLU A 480 -16.64 -20.17 -22.45
C GLU A 480 -15.38 -19.33 -22.67
N SER A 481 -14.31 -19.54 -21.90
CA SER A 481 -13.09 -18.73 -22.04
C SER A 481 -12.50 -18.79 -23.44
N ILE A 482 -12.23 -17.63 -24.06
CA ILE A 482 -11.63 -17.55 -25.39
C ILE A 482 -10.22 -16.98 -25.32
N LYS A 483 -9.32 -17.50 -26.16
CA LYS A 483 -7.98 -16.92 -26.35
C LYS A 483 -8.07 -15.82 -27.40
N THR A 484 -7.49 -14.68 -27.08
CA THR A 484 -7.40 -13.55 -27.99
C THR A 484 -6.02 -12.87 -27.90
N THR A 485 -5.83 -11.83 -28.70
CA THR A 485 -4.57 -11.11 -28.86
C THR A 485 -4.71 -9.65 -28.42
N LEU A 486 -3.67 -9.18 -27.72
CA LEU A 486 -3.49 -7.77 -27.37
C LEU A 486 -2.21 -7.30 -28.07
N SER A 487 -2.35 -6.42 -29.06
CA SER A 487 -1.21 -5.82 -29.76
C SER A 487 -0.85 -4.49 -29.10
N VAL A 488 0.42 -4.31 -28.77
CA VAL A 488 0.93 -3.07 -28.18
C VAL A 488 2.06 -2.53 -29.05
N LYS A 489 1.94 -1.27 -29.45
CA LYS A 489 2.93 -0.56 -30.25
C LYS A 489 3.24 0.79 -29.60
N VAL A 490 4.53 1.06 -29.42
CA VAL A 490 5.05 2.35 -28.93
C VAL A 490 5.99 2.91 -29.99
N THR A 491 5.68 4.11 -30.48
CA THR A 491 6.47 4.81 -31.50
C THR A 491 6.84 6.21 -31.03
N CYS A 492 8.01 6.68 -31.43
CA CYS A 492 8.46 8.05 -31.18
C CYS A 492 9.30 8.53 -32.35
N GLY A 493 9.02 9.72 -32.89
CA GLY A 493 9.79 10.31 -33.99
C GLY A 493 9.86 9.45 -35.26
N GLY A 494 8.86 8.60 -35.51
CA GLY A 494 8.86 7.63 -36.63
C GLY A 494 9.58 6.31 -36.35
N CYS A 495 10.33 6.21 -35.25
CA CYS A 495 10.98 4.97 -34.80
C CYS A 495 10.02 4.13 -33.95
N THR A 496 10.07 2.80 -34.10
CA THR A 496 9.32 1.86 -33.25
C THR A 496 10.18 1.46 -32.06
N ILE A 497 9.81 1.91 -30.87
CA ILE A 497 10.50 1.61 -29.60
C ILE A 497 10.10 0.22 -29.10
N TYR A 498 8.82 -0.13 -29.27
CA TYR A 498 8.29 -1.42 -28.84
C TYR A 498 7.14 -1.86 -29.74
N HIS A 499 7.13 -3.14 -30.12
CA HIS A 499 6.02 -3.75 -30.83
C HIS A 499 5.95 -5.24 -30.53
N GLN A 500 4.92 -5.65 -29.78
CA GLN A 500 4.67 -7.06 -29.49
C GLN A 500 3.17 -7.35 -29.46
N THR A 501 2.83 -8.60 -29.79
CA THR A 501 1.47 -9.13 -29.66
C THR A 501 1.46 -10.17 -28.56
N HIS A 502 0.63 -9.94 -27.54
CA HIS A 502 0.49 -10.81 -26.39
C HIS A 502 -0.78 -11.66 -26.51
N ARG A 503 -0.68 -12.92 -26.11
CA ARG A 503 -1.85 -13.79 -25.97
C ARG A 503 -2.51 -13.52 -24.63
N VAL A 504 -3.80 -13.21 -24.63
CA VAL A 504 -4.61 -12.97 -23.43
C VAL A 504 -5.89 -13.81 -23.51
N THR A 505 -6.44 -14.19 -22.36
CA THR A 505 -7.67 -14.98 -22.28
C THR A 505 -8.81 -14.08 -21.82
N LEU A 506 -9.87 -13.97 -22.62
CA LEU A 506 -11.08 -13.28 -22.23
C LEU A 506 -12.04 -14.30 -21.57
N LEU A 507 -12.42 -14.03 -20.33
CA LEU A 507 -13.30 -14.89 -19.54
C LEU A 507 -14.78 -14.53 -19.76
N PRO A 508 -15.71 -15.49 -19.59
CA PRO A 508 -17.15 -15.24 -19.61
C PRO A 508 -17.58 -14.16 -18.59
N LEU A 509 -18.67 -13.43 -18.89
CA LEU A 509 -19.13 -12.35 -18.00
C LEU A 509 -19.57 -12.83 -16.63
N ASP A 510 -20.12 -14.03 -16.58
CA ASP A 510 -20.61 -14.69 -15.40
C ASP A 510 -19.50 -15.47 -14.67
N GLN A 511 -18.23 -15.31 -15.03
CA GLN A 511 -17.12 -15.98 -14.34
C GLN A 511 -16.44 -15.06 -13.32
N TRP A 512 -16.67 -15.32 -12.04
CA TRP A 512 -15.91 -14.73 -10.95
C TRP A 512 -14.57 -15.48 -10.75
N GLN A 513 -13.52 -14.76 -10.35
CA GLN A 513 -12.23 -15.32 -9.98
C GLN A 513 -12.09 -15.24 -8.45
N ASP A 514 -11.96 -16.40 -7.81
CA ASP A 514 -11.65 -16.51 -6.38
C ASP A 514 -10.13 -16.43 -6.16
N ASP A 515 -9.55 -15.34 -6.63
CA ASP A 515 -8.16 -14.95 -6.37
C ASP A 515 -8.09 -13.67 -5.54
N GLU A 516 -6.90 -13.33 -5.06
CA GLU A 516 -6.63 -12.16 -4.22
C GLU A 516 -7.20 -10.85 -4.79
N THR A 517 -7.25 -10.73 -6.12
CA THR A 517 -7.75 -9.54 -6.81
C THR A 517 -9.26 -9.61 -7.04
N GLY A 518 -9.76 -10.79 -7.41
CA GLY A 518 -11.14 -11.03 -7.80
C GLY A 518 -12.10 -11.05 -6.61
N ARG A 519 -11.65 -11.45 -5.41
CA ARG A 519 -12.47 -11.41 -4.17
C ARG A 519 -13.00 -10.01 -3.87
N GLY A 520 -12.13 -9.00 -3.94
CA GLY A 520 -12.51 -7.60 -3.70
C GLY A 520 -13.48 -7.03 -4.75
N TRP A 521 -13.65 -7.70 -5.90
CA TRP A 521 -14.58 -7.31 -6.96
C TRP A 521 -15.82 -8.20 -7.05
N LEU A 522 -16.06 -9.09 -6.09
CA LEU A 522 -17.29 -9.85 -6.03
C LEU A 522 -18.55 -8.96 -6.04
N PRO A 523 -18.57 -7.77 -5.40
CA PRO A 523 -19.73 -6.87 -5.47
C PRO A 523 -20.12 -6.44 -6.89
N SER A 524 -19.23 -6.54 -7.89
CA SER A 524 -19.56 -6.27 -9.31
C SER A 524 -20.67 -7.16 -9.87
N PHE A 525 -20.95 -8.28 -9.21
CA PHE A 525 -21.99 -9.23 -9.58
C PHE A 525 -23.30 -9.00 -8.82
N VAL A 526 -23.38 -7.98 -7.96
CA VAL A 526 -24.64 -7.53 -7.35
C VAL A 526 -25.41 -6.74 -8.41
N MET A 527 -26.51 -7.32 -8.91
CA MET A 527 -27.29 -6.78 -10.03
C MET A 527 -28.66 -6.26 -9.58
N PRO A 528 -28.76 -5.10 -8.89
CA PRO A 528 -30.03 -4.59 -8.36
C PRO A 528 -31.03 -4.22 -9.45
N ARG A 529 -30.57 -4.00 -10.69
CA ARG A 529 -31.41 -3.68 -11.86
C ARG A 529 -31.83 -4.91 -12.67
N ASP A 530 -31.49 -6.12 -12.23
CA ASP A 530 -31.99 -7.34 -12.87
C ASP A 530 -33.53 -7.40 -12.74
N PRO A 531 -34.28 -7.75 -13.81
CA PRO A 531 -35.74 -7.72 -13.78
C PRO A 531 -36.38 -8.70 -12.78
N ALA A 532 -35.64 -9.67 -12.27
CA ALA A 532 -36.09 -10.53 -11.18
C ALA A 532 -36.12 -9.82 -9.82
N VAL A 533 -35.25 -8.83 -9.59
CA VAL A 533 -35.11 -8.18 -8.27
C VAL A 533 -36.39 -7.41 -7.87
N PRO A 534 -36.95 -6.51 -8.71
CA PRO A 534 -38.21 -5.85 -8.38
C PRO A 534 -39.34 -6.84 -8.09
N ARG A 535 -39.40 -7.97 -8.81
CA ARG A 535 -40.44 -8.99 -8.58
C ARG A 535 -40.33 -9.65 -7.20
N ILE A 536 -39.11 -9.85 -6.71
CA ILE A 536 -38.87 -10.38 -5.36
C ILE A 536 -39.30 -9.35 -4.31
N VAL A 537 -38.97 -8.07 -4.53
CA VAL A 537 -39.33 -6.97 -3.62
C VAL A 537 -40.85 -6.78 -3.57
N ASP A 538 -41.52 -6.82 -4.72
CA ASP A 538 -42.99 -6.75 -4.82
C ASP A 538 -43.65 -7.93 -4.07
N ALA A 539 -43.09 -9.13 -4.19
CA ALA A 539 -43.54 -10.30 -3.44
C ALA A 539 -43.33 -10.14 -1.93
N ALA A 540 -42.20 -9.55 -1.53
CA ALA A 540 -41.86 -9.27 -0.13
C ALA A 540 -42.78 -8.24 0.54
N GLN A 541 -43.44 -7.37 -0.23
CA GLN A 541 -44.34 -6.35 0.28
C GLN A 541 -45.42 -6.90 1.23
N ARG A 542 -46.01 -8.06 0.91
CA ARG A 542 -47.04 -8.67 1.76
C ARG A 542 -46.50 -9.15 3.11
N TYR A 543 -45.26 -9.64 3.12
CA TYR A 543 -44.59 -10.05 4.36
C TYR A 543 -44.21 -8.84 5.19
N LEU A 544 -43.80 -7.74 4.55
CA LEU A 544 -43.52 -6.50 5.25
C LEU A 544 -44.78 -5.97 5.96
N VAL A 545 -45.89 -5.86 5.23
CA VAL A 545 -47.20 -5.46 5.77
C VAL A 545 -47.59 -6.34 6.96
N ALA A 546 -47.44 -7.66 6.84
CA ALA A 546 -47.76 -8.61 7.90
C ALA A 546 -46.84 -8.49 9.13
N LEU A 547 -45.53 -8.28 8.93
CA LEU A 547 -44.56 -8.14 10.01
C LEU A 547 -44.71 -6.80 10.77
N THR A 548 -45.11 -5.74 10.08
CA THR A 548 -45.28 -4.41 10.69
C THR A 548 -46.71 -4.13 11.15
N ASP A 549 -47.67 -4.98 10.78
CA ASP A 549 -49.12 -4.75 10.94
C ASP A 549 -49.58 -3.38 10.41
N ARG A 550 -49.09 -3.01 9.22
CA ARG A 550 -49.30 -1.69 8.60
C ARG A 550 -49.51 -1.81 7.11
N MET A 551 -50.66 -1.35 6.63
CA MET A 551 -51.02 -1.40 5.22
C MET A 551 -50.21 -0.41 4.36
N ASP A 552 -49.71 0.66 4.96
CA ASP A 552 -48.89 1.70 4.33
C ASP A 552 -47.39 1.42 4.44
N ALA A 553 -47.00 0.26 4.98
CA ALA A 553 -45.60 -0.11 5.10
C ALA A 553 -44.95 -0.19 3.72
N GLY A 554 -43.71 0.28 3.60
CA GLY A 554 -42.95 0.22 2.35
C GLY A 554 -41.47 0.01 2.62
N PHE A 555 -40.75 -0.40 1.59
CA PHE A 555 -39.30 -0.50 1.63
C PHE A 555 -38.69 0.90 1.55
N VAL A 556 -38.27 1.43 2.70
CA VAL A 556 -37.81 2.82 2.90
C VAL A 556 -36.36 2.91 3.36
N GLY A 557 -35.62 1.79 3.32
CA GLY A 557 -34.21 1.72 3.69
C GLY A 557 -33.96 2.18 5.12
N TYR A 558 -33.09 3.19 5.27
CA TYR A 558 -32.64 3.73 6.56
C TYR A 558 -33.49 4.88 7.12
N GLN A 559 -34.47 5.41 6.38
CA GLN A 559 -35.30 6.54 6.80
C GLN A 559 -35.88 6.41 8.23
N PRO A 560 -36.48 5.27 8.64
CA PRO A 560 -37.09 5.12 9.96
C PRO A 560 -36.09 4.92 11.11
N VAL A 561 -34.78 4.82 10.83
CA VAL A 561 -33.75 4.53 11.86
C VAL A 561 -33.44 5.75 12.73
N LYS A 562 -33.59 6.98 12.20
CA LYS A 562 -33.27 8.22 12.92
C LYS A 562 -34.17 8.46 14.14
N ASP A 563 -35.43 8.05 14.03
CA ASP A 563 -36.45 8.22 15.06
C ASP A 563 -36.61 6.94 15.93
N TRP A 564 -35.78 5.92 15.71
CA TRP A 564 -35.85 4.66 16.42
C TRP A 564 -35.06 4.74 17.74
N PRO A 565 -35.69 4.49 18.91
CA PRO A 565 -35.01 4.59 20.19
C PRO A 565 -33.89 3.54 20.30
N PRO A 566 -32.66 3.94 20.68
CA PRO A 566 -31.59 2.98 20.91
C PRO A 566 -31.86 2.25 22.23
N GLY A 567 -32.31 0.99 22.21
CA GLY A 567 -32.14 0.15 23.40
C GLY A 567 -33.11 -0.98 23.75
N ASP A 568 -34.21 -1.24 23.05
CA ASP A 568 -35.02 -2.42 23.41
C ASP A 568 -34.52 -3.68 22.71
N GLY A 569 -33.84 -4.54 23.48
CA GLY A 569 -33.18 -5.77 23.01
C GLY A 569 -34.09 -6.78 22.31
N ASP A 570 -35.41 -6.67 22.48
CA ASP A 570 -36.41 -7.59 21.92
C ASP A 570 -37.09 -7.07 20.64
N LEU A 571 -36.99 -5.77 20.32
CA LEU A 571 -37.57 -5.23 19.09
C LEU A 571 -36.55 -5.26 17.94
N LEU A 572 -37.03 -5.75 16.80
CA LEU A 572 -36.31 -5.73 15.53
C LEU A 572 -36.21 -4.29 15.04
N SER A 573 -35.03 -3.92 14.54
CA SER A 573 -34.91 -2.60 13.91
C SER A 573 -35.84 -2.53 12.68
N PRO A 574 -36.29 -1.33 12.29
CA PRO A 574 -37.05 -1.14 11.05
C PRO A 574 -36.35 -1.73 9.81
N VAL A 575 -35.01 -1.76 9.81
CA VAL A 575 -34.20 -2.40 8.77
C VAL A 575 -34.33 -3.92 8.87
N ASP A 576 -34.20 -4.53 10.05
CA ASP A 576 -34.35 -5.97 10.25
C ASP A 576 -35.71 -6.49 9.77
N THR A 577 -36.77 -5.72 9.97
CA THR A 577 -38.12 -6.09 9.51
C THR A 577 -38.22 -6.10 7.98
N GLN A 578 -37.64 -5.12 7.30
CA GLN A 578 -37.55 -5.08 5.83
C GLN A 578 -36.72 -6.26 5.29
N VAL A 579 -35.56 -6.54 5.90
CA VAL A 579 -34.70 -7.66 5.49
C VAL A 579 -35.40 -9.01 5.71
N ARG A 580 -36.12 -9.17 6.83
CA ARG A 580 -36.92 -10.37 7.09
C ARG A 580 -38.02 -10.57 6.06
N ALA A 581 -38.70 -9.51 5.64
CA ALA A 581 -39.72 -9.60 4.60
C ALA A 581 -39.14 -10.13 3.28
N LEU A 582 -37.98 -9.61 2.85
CA LEU A 582 -37.25 -10.09 1.67
C LEU A 582 -36.85 -11.56 1.82
N TRP A 583 -36.31 -11.94 2.97
CA TRP A 583 -35.93 -13.32 3.27
C TRP A 583 -37.12 -14.29 3.18
N TRP A 584 -38.26 -13.92 3.75
CA TRP A 584 -39.48 -14.72 3.70
C TRP A 584 -40.02 -14.88 2.29
N ALA A 585 -40.00 -13.82 1.48
CA ALA A 585 -40.39 -13.92 0.08
C ALA A 585 -39.51 -14.91 -0.69
N MET A 586 -38.20 -14.83 -0.51
CA MET A 586 -37.27 -15.77 -1.14
C MET A 586 -37.49 -17.21 -0.67
N LEU A 587 -37.73 -17.43 0.62
CA LEU A 587 -37.89 -18.76 1.20
C LEU A 587 -39.24 -19.41 0.85
N SER A 588 -40.32 -18.62 0.84
CA SER A 588 -41.68 -19.14 0.72
C SER A 588 -42.23 -19.10 -0.69
N GLU A 589 -41.74 -18.21 -1.56
CA GLU A 589 -42.30 -18.04 -2.91
C GLU A 589 -41.40 -18.57 -4.02
N LEU A 590 -40.09 -18.63 -3.79
CA LEU A 590 -39.16 -19.10 -4.80
C LEU A 590 -38.82 -20.58 -4.55
N PRO A 591 -39.16 -21.50 -5.47
CA PRO A 591 -38.86 -22.92 -5.33
C PRO A 591 -37.38 -23.19 -5.65
N LEU A 592 -36.46 -22.64 -4.85
CA LEU A 592 -35.02 -22.68 -5.10
C LEU A 592 -34.38 -23.93 -4.50
N SER A 593 -33.60 -24.65 -5.30
CA SER A 593 -32.75 -25.76 -4.83
C SER A 593 -31.29 -25.32 -4.73
N TYR A 594 -30.62 -25.71 -3.64
CA TYR A 594 -29.18 -25.49 -3.52
C TYR A 594 -28.40 -26.42 -4.46
N ILE A 595 -27.41 -25.89 -5.18
CA ILE A 595 -26.56 -26.66 -6.09
C ILE A 595 -25.09 -26.27 -5.94
N ASN A 596 -24.19 -27.19 -6.30
CA ASN A 596 -22.77 -26.87 -6.47
C ASN A 596 -22.54 -25.97 -7.70
N PRO A 597 -21.44 -25.20 -7.72
CA PRO A 597 -21.11 -24.37 -8.88
C PRO A 597 -20.96 -25.20 -10.15
N PRO A 598 -21.31 -24.63 -11.32
CA PRO A 598 -20.99 -25.23 -12.61
C PRO A 598 -19.49 -25.57 -12.69
N PRO A 599 -19.12 -26.63 -13.42
CA PRO A 599 -17.72 -26.93 -13.66
C PRO A 599 -17.04 -25.74 -14.34
N THR A 600 -15.88 -25.35 -13.82
CA THR A 600 -14.98 -24.37 -14.42
C THR A 600 -13.65 -25.04 -14.74
N PHE A 601 -12.96 -24.58 -15.79
CA PHE A 601 -11.62 -25.08 -16.14
C PHE A 601 -10.52 -24.57 -15.19
N SER A 602 -10.87 -23.97 -14.05
CA SER A 602 -9.95 -23.34 -13.11
C SER A 602 -10.42 -23.55 -11.68
N ALA A 603 -9.56 -24.12 -10.83
CA ALA A 603 -9.87 -24.40 -9.42
C ALA A 603 -10.19 -23.16 -8.58
N LYS A 604 -9.77 -21.96 -9.02
CA LYS A 604 -10.03 -20.66 -8.38
C LYS A 604 -11.05 -19.80 -9.15
N ALA A 605 -12.03 -20.43 -9.77
CA ALA A 605 -13.04 -19.73 -10.56
C ALA A 605 -14.42 -20.34 -10.35
N GLN A 606 -15.44 -19.49 -10.29
CA GLN A 606 -16.82 -19.92 -10.16
C GLN A 606 -17.70 -19.13 -11.13
N ARG A 607 -18.63 -19.84 -11.77
CA ARG A 607 -19.72 -19.21 -12.54
C ARG A 607 -20.77 -18.68 -11.56
N VAL A 608 -21.20 -17.45 -11.76
CA VAL A 608 -22.12 -16.69 -10.93
C VAL A 608 -23.35 -16.36 -11.76
N ARG A 609 -24.49 -16.89 -11.36
CA ARG A 609 -25.75 -16.70 -12.09
C ARG A 609 -26.38 -15.36 -11.76
N THR A 610 -27.07 -14.77 -12.72
CA THR A 610 -27.89 -13.57 -12.46
C THR A 610 -29.15 -13.93 -11.67
N PRO A 611 -29.79 -12.97 -10.97
CA PRO A 611 -31.09 -13.20 -10.32
C PRO A 611 -32.14 -13.80 -11.26
N SER A 612 -32.21 -13.34 -12.52
CA SER A 612 -33.11 -13.92 -13.53
C SER A 612 -32.81 -15.38 -13.85
N GLU A 613 -31.54 -15.75 -13.97
CA GLU A 613 -31.12 -17.14 -14.22
C GLU A 613 -31.41 -18.06 -13.02
N ILE A 614 -31.24 -17.55 -11.79
CA ILE A 614 -31.54 -18.28 -10.56
C ILE A 614 -33.03 -18.62 -10.49
N ILE A 615 -33.90 -17.64 -10.75
CA ILE A 615 -35.36 -17.85 -10.75
C ILE A 615 -35.77 -18.81 -11.87
N ALA A 616 -35.27 -18.61 -13.09
CA ALA A 616 -35.61 -19.45 -14.24
C ALA A 616 -35.12 -20.90 -14.04
N GLY A 617 -33.90 -21.06 -13.54
CA GLY A 617 -33.28 -22.36 -13.27
C GLY A 617 -33.74 -23.04 -11.98
N ARG A 618 -34.43 -22.29 -11.10
CA ARG A 618 -34.91 -22.73 -9.77
C ARG A 618 -33.80 -23.29 -8.88
N ARG A 619 -32.57 -22.75 -9.02
CA ARG A 619 -31.40 -23.24 -8.30
C ARG A 619 -30.31 -22.20 -8.18
N GLY A 620 -29.51 -22.29 -7.12
CA GLY A 620 -28.38 -21.40 -6.88
C GLY A 620 -27.33 -22.02 -5.97
N THR A 621 -26.10 -21.54 -6.09
CA THR A 621 -24.99 -21.81 -5.16
C THR A 621 -25.04 -20.84 -3.97
N CYS A 622 -24.17 -21.01 -2.98
CA CYS A 622 -24.09 -20.06 -1.86
C CYS A 622 -23.77 -18.63 -2.33
N ILE A 623 -22.91 -18.47 -3.35
CA ILE A 623 -22.57 -17.13 -3.88
C ILE A 623 -23.73 -16.53 -4.68
N ASP A 624 -24.41 -17.34 -5.49
CA ASP A 624 -25.55 -16.89 -6.30
C ASP A 624 -26.65 -16.31 -5.40
N LEU A 625 -26.99 -17.04 -4.34
CA LEU A 625 -28.05 -16.67 -3.41
C LEU A 625 -27.64 -15.49 -2.52
N ALA A 626 -26.38 -15.42 -2.09
CA ALA A 626 -25.87 -14.27 -1.35
C ALA A 626 -25.89 -12.99 -2.19
N LEU A 627 -25.48 -13.05 -3.46
CA LEU A 627 -25.50 -11.91 -4.38
C LEU A 627 -26.92 -11.49 -4.75
N MET A 628 -27.85 -12.43 -4.93
CA MET A 628 -29.26 -12.13 -5.17
C MET A 628 -29.90 -11.41 -3.97
N MET A 629 -29.59 -11.84 -2.74
CA MET A 629 -30.01 -11.15 -1.51
C MET A 629 -29.41 -9.74 -1.45
N ALA A 630 -28.10 -9.60 -1.67
CA ALA A 630 -27.44 -8.31 -1.72
C ALA A 630 -28.05 -7.37 -2.77
N ALA A 631 -28.44 -7.89 -3.94
CA ALA A 631 -29.08 -7.10 -4.99
C ALA A 631 -30.46 -6.58 -4.58
N CYS A 632 -31.23 -7.37 -3.81
CA CYS A 632 -32.51 -6.94 -3.27
C CYS A 632 -32.32 -5.89 -2.16
N LEU A 633 -31.31 -6.05 -1.30
CA LEU A 633 -30.97 -5.08 -0.25
C LEU A 633 -30.55 -3.72 -0.84
N GLU A 634 -29.67 -3.74 -1.83
CA GLU A 634 -29.23 -2.54 -2.56
C GLU A 634 -30.41 -1.85 -3.24
N TYR A 635 -31.35 -2.61 -3.81
CA TYR A 635 -32.56 -2.05 -4.45
C TYR A 635 -33.46 -1.28 -3.47
N VAL A 636 -33.47 -1.67 -2.20
CA VAL A 636 -34.28 -1.03 -1.14
C VAL A 636 -33.49 -0.05 -0.26
N ASP A 637 -32.33 0.40 -0.73
CA ASP A 637 -31.46 1.36 -0.05
C ASP A 637 -30.95 0.86 1.33
N ILE A 638 -30.57 -0.43 1.39
CA ILE A 638 -29.91 -1.05 2.54
C ILE A 638 -28.54 -1.56 2.09
N TYR A 639 -27.46 -1.08 2.73
CA TYR A 639 -26.09 -1.44 2.39
C TYR A 639 -25.80 -2.92 2.72
N PRO A 640 -25.56 -3.78 1.71
CA PRO A 640 -25.22 -5.18 1.92
C PRO A 640 -23.73 -5.35 2.27
N VAL A 641 -23.40 -6.47 2.92
CA VAL A 641 -22.03 -6.92 3.22
C VAL A 641 -21.94 -8.39 2.83
N LEU A 642 -20.90 -8.82 2.13
CA LEU A 642 -20.72 -10.22 1.75
C LEU A 642 -19.64 -10.87 2.61
N PHE A 643 -20.01 -11.90 3.37
CA PHE A 643 -19.06 -12.66 4.17
C PHE A 643 -18.58 -13.89 3.39
N LEU A 644 -17.27 -13.97 3.15
CA LEU A 644 -16.60 -15.08 2.47
C LEU A 644 -15.87 -15.95 3.51
N PHE A 645 -16.29 -17.19 3.65
CA PHE A 645 -15.63 -18.22 4.44
C PHE A 645 -15.02 -19.26 3.51
N SER A 646 -14.15 -20.12 4.04
CA SER A 646 -13.60 -21.26 3.30
C SER A 646 -14.72 -22.11 2.70
N GLY A 647 -14.96 -21.94 1.40
CA GLY A 647 -15.99 -22.65 0.63
C GLY A 647 -17.43 -22.12 0.72
N HIS A 648 -17.71 -21.04 1.45
CA HIS A 648 -19.07 -20.53 1.64
C HIS A 648 -19.16 -19.00 1.56
N ALA A 649 -20.30 -18.50 1.11
CA ALA A 649 -20.62 -17.07 1.06
C ALA A 649 -21.96 -16.80 1.75
N TYR A 650 -22.05 -15.71 2.53
CA TYR A 650 -23.28 -15.31 3.22
C TYR A 650 -23.55 -13.81 3.01
N PRO A 651 -24.82 -13.42 2.81
CA PRO A 651 -25.20 -12.02 2.83
C PRO A 651 -25.32 -11.52 4.28
N GLY A 652 -24.91 -10.27 4.49
CA GLY A 652 -25.16 -9.47 5.67
C GLY A 652 -25.61 -8.07 5.26
N TYR A 653 -25.93 -7.23 6.24
CA TYR A 653 -26.41 -5.87 6.02
C TYR A 653 -26.04 -4.96 7.18
N CYS A 654 -25.90 -3.66 6.90
CA CYS A 654 -25.73 -2.66 7.93
C CYS A 654 -27.09 -2.26 8.51
N VAL A 655 -27.24 -2.30 9.84
CA VAL A 655 -28.48 -1.93 10.56
C VAL A 655 -28.75 -0.42 10.60
N SER A 656 -27.73 0.41 10.31
CA SER A 656 -27.84 1.87 10.23
C SER A 656 -26.73 2.47 9.35
N GLU A 657 -26.91 3.71 8.90
CA GLU A 657 -25.86 4.49 8.22
C GLU A 657 -24.61 4.66 9.10
N ASP A 658 -24.78 4.86 10.42
CA ASP A 658 -23.66 4.95 11.36
C ASP A 658 -22.90 3.61 11.50
N ALA A 659 -23.60 2.48 11.45
CA ALA A 659 -22.96 1.17 11.43
C ALA A 659 -22.14 0.97 10.15
N HIS A 660 -22.67 1.41 9.00
CA HIS A 660 -21.95 1.43 7.74
C HIS A 660 -20.70 2.31 7.82
N ASN A 661 -20.80 3.53 8.36
CA ASN A 661 -19.68 4.44 8.54
C ASN A 661 -18.60 3.87 9.48
N ARG A 662 -18.99 3.21 10.57
CA ARG A 662 -18.04 2.52 11.48
C ARG A 662 -17.38 1.31 10.82
N LEU A 663 -18.13 0.55 10.02
CA LEU A 663 -17.56 -0.52 9.21
C LEU A 663 -16.55 0.03 8.20
N ALA A 664 -16.88 1.14 7.54
CA ALA A 664 -15.99 1.86 6.65
C ALA A 664 -14.67 2.25 7.35
N GLN A 665 -14.74 2.67 8.62
CA GLN A 665 -13.56 3.00 9.43
C GLN A 665 -12.66 1.79 9.73
N LEU A 666 -13.22 0.59 9.88
CA LEU A 666 -12.43 -0.63 10.13
C LEU A 666 -11.51 -1.00 8.96
N PHE A 667 -11.86 -0.61 7.73
CA PHE A 667 -10.95 -0.77 6.59
C PHE A 667 -9.65 0.06 6.75
N TYR A 668 -9.60 1.02 7.68
CA TYR A 668 -8.44 1.89 7.92
C TYR A 668 -7.70 1.63 9.26
N ALA A 669 -8.21 0.73 10.12
CA ALA A 669 -7.63 0.47 11.44
C ALA A 669 -6.63 -0.71 11.44
N PRO A 670 -5.55 -0.69 12.25
CA PRO A 670 -4.68 -1.85 12.41
C PRO A 670 -5.42 -3.03 13.04
N LEU A 671 -5.22 -4.23 12.49
CA LEU A 671 -5.74 -5.48 13.06
C LEU A 671 -4.80 -5.95 14.17
N GLU A 672 -5.37 -6.51 15.25
CA GLU A 672 -4.58 -7.03 16.36
C GLU A 672 -4.24 -8.49 16.06
N GLY A 673 -2.96 -8.77 15.75
CA GLY A 673 -2.48 -10.13 15.55
C GLY A 673 -1.72 -10.38 14.25
N ASP A 674 -1.78 -9.45 13.28
CA ASP A 674 -1.03 -9.46 12.02
C ASP A 674 0.46 -9.80 12.27
N LYS A 675 0.79 -11.09 12.24
CA LYS A 675 2.16 -11.56 12.12
C LYS A 675 2.69 -11.02 10.79
N GLU A 676 3.93 -10.54 10.82
CA GLU A 676 4.69 -9.97 9.71
C GLU A 676 4.80 -10.93 8.50
N THR A 677 3.68 -11.18 7.83
CA THR A 677 3.61 -11.99 6.62
C THR A 677 3.70 -11.04 5.44
N GLY A 678 4.83 -11.12 4.75
CA GLY A 678 5.29 -10.13 3.78
C GLY A 678 4.60 -10.15 2.41
N ASP A 679 3.62 -11.02 2.17
CA ASP A 679 2.97 -11.12 0.86
C ASP A 679 1.81 -10.14 0.81
N MET A 680 2.01 -8.92 0.28
CA MET A 680 0.93 -7.94 0.15
C MET A 680 1.03 -7.00 -1.08
N ALA A 681 2.11 -7.04 -1.86
CA ALA A 681 2.37 -6.05 -2.90
C ALA A 681 1.44 -6.18 -4.14
N THR A 682 0.94 -7.39 -4.43
CA THR A 682 -0.11 -7.59 -5.46
C THR A 682 -1.53 -7.51 -4.84
N GLU A 683 -1.66 -7.81 -3.54
CA GLU A 683 -2.92 -7.77 -2.76
C GLU A 683 -3.42 -6.36 -2.42
N GLN A 684 -2.53 -5.39 -2.18
CA GLN A 684 -2.88 -4.11 -1.55
C GLN A 684 -3.58 -3.08 -2.43
N ARG A 685 -3.64 -3.29 -3.76
CA ARG A 685 -4.46 -2.45 -4.66
C ARG A 685 -5.94 -2.87 -4.68
N TYR A 686 -6.27 -4.08 -4.22
CA TYR A 686 -7.61 -4.68 -4.33
C TYR A 686 -8.35 -4.85 -2.99
N ARG A 687 -7.65 -4.74 -1.86
CA ARG A 687 -8.19 -4.79 -0.48
C ARG A 687 -8.84 -3.48 0.01
N ALA A 688 -9.36 -2.63 -0.87
CA ALA A 688 -10.05 -1.40 -0.43
C ALA A 688 -11.36 -1.71 0.32
N TRP A 689 -11.96 -2.87 0.00
CA TRP A 689 -13.25 -3.31 0.51
C TRP A 689 -13.17 -4.69 1.18
N MET A 690 -11.98 -5.21 1.54
CA MET A 690 -11.86 -6.51 2.20
C MET A 690 -11.33 -6.41 3.63
N LEU A 691 -12.07 -6.98 4.58
CA LEU A 691 -11.68 -7.18 5.98
C LEU A 691 -11.18 -8.62 6.15
N GLY A 692 -9.93 -8.79 6.60
CA GLY A 692 -9.34 -10.12 6.87
C GLY A 692 -9.89 -10.78 8.15
N ALA A 693 -9.45 -12.02 8.41
CA ALA A 693 -9.94 -12.85 9.52
C ALA A 693 -9.81 -12.23 10.92
N GLU A 694 -8.84 -11.35 11.14
CA GLU A 694 -8.69 -10.63 12.41
C GLU A 694 -9.61 -9.41 12.53
N ALA A 695 -9.99 -8.78 11.41
CA ALA A 695 -11.00 -7.72 11.40
C ALA A 695 -12.40 -8.27 11.65
N TYR A 696 -12.64 -9.50 11.17
CA TYR A 696 -13.87 -10.24 11.38
C TYR A 696 -14.18 -10.45 12.87
N SER A 697 -13.18 -10.68 13.73
CA SER A 697 -13.42 -10.83 15.18
C SER A 697 -13.86 -9.51 15.84
N LYS A 698 -13.36 -8.36 15.36
CA LYS A 698 -13.75 -7.01 15.83
C LYS A 698 -15.16 -6.63 15.39
N LEU A 699 -15.61 -7.11 14.23
CA LEU A 699 -16.98 -6.95 13.72
C LEU A 699 -18.04 -7.46 14.70
N PHE A 700 -17.80 -8.59 15.39
CA PHE A 700 -18.69 -9.12 16.44
C PHE A 700 -18.61 -8.36 17.76
N GLY A 701 -17.57 -7.55 17.98
CA GLY A 701 -17.41 -6.68 19.13
C GLY A 701 -18.09 -5.31 18.99
N ILE A 702 -18.55 -4.96 17.78
CA ILE A 702 -19.31 -3.73 17.54
C ILE A 702 -20.77 -3.96 17.94
N SER A 703 -21.28 -3.13 18.84
CA SER A 703 -22.69 -3.10 19.24
C SER A 703 -23.60 -2.90 18.03
N GLY A 704 -24.26 -3.97 17.59
CA GLY A 704 -25.12 -4.01 16.40
C GLY A 704 -25.10 -5.33 15.63
N CYS A 705 -24.11 -6.21 15.85
CA CYS A 705 -24.06 -7.53 15.21
C CYS A 705 -24.91 -8.54 16.00
N ARG A 706 -26.15 -8.80 15.56
CA ARG A 706 -27.01 -9.85 16.16
C ARG A 706 -26.98 -11.10 15.30
N ARG A 707 -26.81 -12.27 15.93
CA ARG A 707 -27.07 -13.56 15.30
C ARG A 707 -28.59 -13.66 15.10
N LEU A 708 -29.05 -13.88 13.88
CA LEU A 708 -30.44 -14.31 13.66
C LEU A 708 -30.55 -15.75 14.14
N ASP A 709 -30.80 -15.93 15.44
CA ASP A 709 -31.14 -17.24 15.96
C ASP A 709 -32.50 -17.66 15.37
N SER A 710 -32.51 -18.82 14.72
CA SER A 710 -33.70 -19.46 14.21
C SER A 710 -34.64 -19.75 15.38
N ALA A 711 -35.76 -19.04 15.45
CA ALA A 711 -36.87 -19.38 16.33
C ALA A 711 -37.47 -20.72 15.87
N GLY A 712 -37.41 -21.73 16.74
CA GLY A 712 -38.02 -23.03 16.50
C GLY A 712 -37.46 -24.12 17.40
N ASP A 713 -37.74 -24.04 18.71
CA ASP A 713 -37.61 -25.20 19.59
C ASP A 713 -38.90 -26.01 19.50
N GLY A 714 -38.81 -27.23 18.97
CA GLY A 714 -39.98 -28.06 18.66
C GLY A 714 -39.70 -29.27 17.76
N GLY A 715 -38.78 -30.15 18.19
CA GLY A 715 -38.85 -31.60 17.90
C GLY A 715 -38.71 -32.08 16.46
N HIS A 716 -37.47 -32.26 15.99
CA HIS A 716 -36.97 -33.58 15.59
C HIS A 716 -35.45 -33.52 15.43
N ASP A 717 -34.79 -34.20 16.34
CA ASP A 717 -33.35 -34.35 16.49
C ASP A 717 -32.76 -35.17 15.33
N GLN A 718 -32.18 -34.50 14.32
CA GLN A 718 -31.13 -35.04 13.43
C GLN A 718 -30.51 -33.97 12.50
N ALA A 719 -30.06 -32.83 13.04
CA ALA A 719 -29.13 -31.94 12.35
C ALA A 719 -27.85 -31.84 13.18
N ARG A 720 -26.80 -32.51 12.71
CA ARG A 720 -25.47 -32.54 13.33
C ARG A 720 -25.04 -31.13 13.75
N ARG A 721 -24.69 -30.99 15.03
CA ARG A 721 -23.85 -29.91 15.56
C ARG A 721 -22.67 -29.65 14.61
N VAL A 722 -22.75 -28.60 13.80
CA VAL A 722 -21.53 -28.01 13.22
C VAL A 722 -20.85 -27.30 14.40
N ARG A 723 -19.89 -27.99 15.02
CA ARG A 723 -18.86 -27.30 15.79
C ARG A 723 -18.25 -26.29 14.83
N VAL A 724 -18.54 -25.01 15.01
CA VAL A 724 -17.74 -23.92 14.44
C VAL A 724 -16.40 -24.04 15.15
N GLY A 725 -15.52 -24.84 14.55
CA GLY A 725 -14.13 -24.93 14.98
C GLY A 725 -13.50 -23.56 14.83
N SER A 726 -12.72 -23.17 15.84
CA SER A 726 -11.73 -22.12 15.77
C SER A 726 -10.70 -22.44 14.68
N GLY A 727 -11.07 -22.23 13.43
CA GLY A 727 -10.22 -22.32 12.24
C GLY A 727 -9.95 -20.93 11.66
N PRO A 728 -8.76 -20.66 11.13
CA PRO A 728 -8.41 -19.35 10.57
C PRO A 728 -9.02 -19.16 9.17
N GLY A 729 -9.58 -17.99 8.87
CA GLY A 729 -9.88 -17.57 7.48
C GLY A 729 -11.33 -17.18 7.15
N ALA A 730 -11.91 -16.20 7.86
CA ALA A 730 -13.14 -15.52 7.44
C ALA A 730 -12.80 -14.14 6.86
N GLU A 731 -13.36 -13.77 5.70
CA GLU A 731 -13.18 -12.45 5.09
C GLU A 731 -14.55 -11.78 4.90
N ALA A 732 -14.61 -10.44 4.93
CA ALA A 732 -15.82 -9.69 4.60
C ALA A 732 -15.52 -8.70 3.47
N VAL A 733 -16.39 -8.65 2.46
CA VAL A 733 -16.31 -7.81 1.26
C VAL A 733 -17.47 -6.84 1.18
#